data_AF-E6PCS8-F1
#
_entry.id   AF-E6PCS8-F1
#
_cell.length_a   1.000
_cell.length_b   1.000
_cell.length_c   1.000
_cell.angle_alpha   90.00
_cell.angle_beta   90.00
_cell.angle_gamma   90.00
#
_symmetry.space_group_name_H-M   'P 1'
#
loop_
_entity.id
_entity.type
_entity.pdbx_description
1 polymer ?
#
loop_
_entity_poly.entity_id
_entity_poly.type
_entity_poly.pdbx_seq_one_letter_code
_entity_poly.pdbx_strand_id
1 'polypeptide(L)'
;MQRLSLPAIAAAFACGAALIEPIPPDARTTVAVAAALAAYALWRRATQPRYFLILGTIALVGAFDARLQGEFARPLASARTARYDAIAESALPLPAGGCRSALRLANGPRIEAVLRRCVPAGSTLLLRGRLQPFDAPRNRGDPDLRAIEAERGFAGELAHAEILAVRRTPLHSSLFARAHAWALAQLRANLSPLDVALLSGELWGARDALPDSLRTEFARTGTVHVLVTAGLHLGVVLAIVLALLRALPLPRILVAALALAALWSFALFAGAHLPTERAATMASFALLAYACGRSALSLDAYAAAILAIVALQPASIASASFALSFSCVGAIVACAPAIEPLLERLPLPRIVREALLLTVATQLGTWPVSAAVFLQFAPYALLANLAVVPSVGATMVFGALTLLTTPVPMLAHACANLTAWLLAWQLAAVHLFASLPAASIAMTPAPFSCIAAYDCALVLALHALRNGNPRGAFAAFAGACCFVLLPPRGIDTHLHVWAIDVGQGEALLVRTPGGHAFVVDAGGKMERGNDPNARAAAERVGERTVLPFLLRRGIHALDFAMLSHAHGDHAGGIAPLLRALRVGALVDPGERYSGPAYLDALRAARRRNIPVLHPSAGLCWRFDDGTTLQFIGPITPHLNDGKNRVNDNSFAFVLRYRGFSMLFTGDATATMERLWMREGIDLHVTVLKVGHHGSRFASSSSFLAMVRPQVALISVGRGNRYGQPAPETLARLHAVGARIFRTDRDGEIALSTDGRRIWLRRRFQRVP
;
A
#
# COMPACT_ATOMS: atom_id res chain seq x y z
N MET A 1 -23.89 -12.09 -30.29
CA MET A 1 -22.45 -12.17 -29.93
C MET A 1 -22.06 -13.63 -29.82
N GLN A 2 -21.25 -14.11 -30.76
CA GLN A 2 -20.91 -15.53 -30.96
C GLN A 2 -19.93 -16.06 -29.90
N ARG A 3 -20.05 -17.37 -29.63
CA ARG A 3 -19.33 -18.20 -28.65
C ARG A 3 -17.84 -17.85 -28.54
N LEU A 4 -17.48 -16.98 -27.59
CA LEU A 4 -16.12 -16.92 -27.06
C LEU A 4 -15.88 -18.23 -26.30
N SER A 5 -14.81 -18.96 -26.64
CA SER A 5 -14.42 -20.16 -25.90
C SER A 5 -13.94 -19.73 -24.52
N LEU A 6 -14.86 -19.73 -23.54
CA LEU A 6 -14.57 -19.45 -22.12
C LEU A 6 -13.33 -20.18 -21.57
N PRO A 7 -13.00 -21.43 -21.99
CA PRO A 7 -11.77 -22.09 -21.57
C PRO A 7 -10.49 -21.31 -21.95
N ALA A 8 -10.52 -20.55 -23.04
CA ALA A 8 -9.40 -19.73 -23.50
C ALA A 8 -9.13 -18.54 -22.59
N ILE A 9 -10.20 -17.86 -22.17
CA ILE A 9 -10.12 -16.68 -21.31
C ILE A 9 -9.67 -17.12 -19.92
N ALA A 10 -10.27 -18.19 -19.39
CA ALA A 10 -9.84 -18.80 -18.12
C ALA A 10 -8.37 -19.25 -18.17
N ALA A 11 -7.94 -19.96 -19.21
CA ALA A 11 -6.55 -20.37 -19.36
C ALA A 11 -5.57 -19.18 -19.46
N ALA A 12 -5.97 -18.10 -20.13
CA ALA A 12 -5.11 -16.93 -20.28
C ALA A 12 -5.00 -16.10 -19.00
N PHE A 13 -6.08 -15.97 -18.23
CA PHE A 13 -6.04 -15.38 -16.89
C PHE A 13 -5.20 -16.22 -15.92
N ALA A 14 -5.35 -17.55 -15.96
CA ALA A 14 -4.51 -18.47 -15.18
C ALA A 14 -3.02 -18.35 -15.53
N CYS A 15 -2.69 -18.24 -16.82
CA CYS A 15 -1.32 -18.03 -17.29
C CYS A 15 -0.77 -16.65 -16.90
N GLY A 16 -1.58 -15.58 -17.01
CA GLY A 16 -1.19 -14.23 -16.59
C GLY A 16 -0.92 -14.13 -15.09
N ALA A 17 -1.74 -14.78 -14.26
CA ALA A 17 -1.55 -14.81 -12.81
C ALA A 17 -0.31 -15.62 -12.40
N ALA A 18 0.00 -16.72 -13.09
CA ALA A 18 1.24 -17.47 -12.87
C ALA A 18 2.48 -16.58 -13.13
N LEU A 19 2.42 -15.68 -14.10
CA LEU A 19 3.54 -14.79 -14.43
C LEU A 19 3.79 -13.66 -13.43
N ILE A 20 2.83 -13.37 -12.55
CA ILE A 20 2.90 -12.28 -11.56
C ILE A 20 3.47 -12.77 -10.22
N GLU A 21 3.52 -14.08 -9.96
CA GLU A 21 4.21 -14.59 -8.76
C GLU A 21 5.70 -14.20 -8.79
N PRO A 22 6.35 -14.09 -7.62
CA PRO A 22 7.79 -14.13 -7.53
C PRO A 22 8.26 -15.56 -7.83
N ILE A 23 7.94 -16.06 -9.02
CA ILE A 23 8.62 -17.18 -9.65
C ILE A 23 10.09 -16.78 -9.71
N PRO A 24 11.03 -17.66 -9.31
CA PRO A 24 12.45 -17.43 -9.50
C PRO A 24 12.73 -16.90 -10.92
N PRO A 25 13.61 -15.91 -11.11
CA PRO A 25 13.88 -15.30 -12.41
C PRO A 25 14.06 -16.34 -13.53
N ASP A 26 14.68 -17.46 -13.17
CA ASP A 26 15.07 -18.60 -13.98
C ASP A 26 13.86 -19.43 -14.48
N ALA A 27 12.73 -19.41 -13.77
CA ALA A 27 11.50 -20.12 -14.14
C ALA A 27 10.46 -19.21 -14.80
N ARG A 28 10.62 -17.88 -14.74
CA ARG A 28 9.68 -16.91 -15.35
C ARG A 28 9.65 -17.00 -16.87
N THR A 29 10.81 -17.09 -17.50
CA THR A 29 10.92 -17.26 -18.96
C THR A 29 10.30 -18.57 -19.41
N THR A 30 10.52 -19.66 -18.68
CA THR A 30 9.95 -20.98 -19.00
C THR A 30 8.43 -20.99 -18.88
N VAL A 31 7.87 -20.39 -17.82
CA VAL A 31 6.41 -20.27 -17.62
C VAL A 31 5.79 -19.32 -18.65
N ALA A 32 6.46 -18.23 -19.02
CA ALA A 32 6.00 -17.30 -20.05
C ALA A 32 5.96 -17.96 -21.44
N VAL A 33 7.01 -18.71 -21.78
CA VAL A 33 7.09 -19.47 -23.03
C VAL A 33 6.03 -20.58 -23.03
N ALA A 34 5.85 -21.31 -21.94
CA ALA A 34 4.81 -22.34 -21.83
C ALA A 34 3.40 -21.76 -21.95
N ALA A 35 3.13 -20.60 -21.33
CA ALA A 35 1.87 -19.87 -21.46
C ALA A 35 1.63 -19.39 -22.90
N ALA A 36 2.65 -18.85 -23.56
CA ALA A 36 2.59 -18.42 -24.96
C ALA A 36 2.35 -19.61 -25.91
N LEU A 37 3.01 -20.74 -25.68
CA LEU A 37 2.82 -21.98 -26.44
C LEU A 37 1.43 -22.59 -26.21
N ALA A 38 0.91 -22.56 -24.98
CA ALA A 38 -0.45 -23.00 -24.67
C ALA A 38 -1.49 -22.09 -25.33
N ALA A 39 -1.29 -20.77 -25.29
CA ALA A 39 -2.13 -19.80 -26.00
C ALA A 39 -2.08 -20.02 -27.51
N TYR A 40 -0.91 -20.34 -28.09
CA TYR A 40 -0.74 -20.66 -29.51
C TYR A 40 -1.38 -22.02 -29.91
N ALA A 41 -1.31 -23.03 -29.05
CA ALA A 41 -1.96 -24.32 -29.28
C ALA A 41 -3.49 -24.19 -29.26
N LEU A 42 -4.01 -23.38 -28.33
CA LEU A 42 -5.44 -23.05 -28.25
C LEU A 42 -5.89 -22.12 -29.38
N TRP A 43 -5.03 -21.20 -29.82
CA TRP A 43 -5.22 -20.33 -31.00
C TRP A 43 -5.52 -21.13 -32.26
N ARG A 44 -4.74 -22.19 -32.52
CA ARG A 44 -4.92 -23.07 -33.69
C ARG A 44 -6.27 -23.78 -33.74
N ARG A 45 -6.97 -23.90 -32.61
CA ARG A 45 -8.25 -24.62 -32.50
C ARG A 45 -9.46 -23.70 -32.29
N ALA A 46 -9.25 -22.39 -32.22
CA ALA A 46 -10.30 -21.44 -31.86
C ALA A 46 -10.92 -20.76 -33.08
N THR A 47 -12.23 -20.54 -33.03
CA THR A 47 -13.02 -19.83 -34.04
C THR A 47 -12.75 -18.32 -34.11
N GLN A 48 -12.07 -17.75 -33.11
CA GLN A 48 -11.67 -16.32 -33.06
C GLN A 48 -10.16 -16.16 -32.71
N PRO A 49 -9.25 -16.43 -33.66
CA PRO A 49 -7.80 -16.50 -33.43
C PRO A 49 -7.17 -15.21 -32.86
N ARG A 50 -7.71 -14.04 -33.17
CA ARG A 50 -7.14 -12.74 -32.76
C ARG A 50 -6.96 -12.54 -31.25
N TYR A 51 -7.83 -13.11 -30.40
CA TYR A 51 -7.76 -12.89 -28.94
C TYR A 51 -6.61 -13.63 -28.27
N PHE A 52 -6.24 -14.80 -28.77
CA PHE A 52 -5.08 -15.53 -28.27
C PHE A 52 -3.76 -14.85 -28.63
N LEU A 53 -3.73 -14.17 -29.78
CA LEU A 53 -2.57 -13.39 -30.21
C LEU A 53 -2.37 -12.18 -29.29
N ILE A 54 -3.46 -11.48 -28.93
CA ILE A 54 -3.44 -10.40 -27.93
C ILE A 54 -2.96 -10.91 -26.56
N LEU A 55 -3.51 -12.02 -26.07
CA LEU A 55 -3.15 -12.59 -24.77
C LEU A 55 -1.71 -13.11 -24.74
N GLY A 56 -1.26 -13.73 -25.83
CA GLY A 56 0.14 -14.12 -26.03
C GLY A 56 1.08 -12.92 -26.04
N THR A 57 0.71 -11.81 -26.71
CA THR A 57 1.48 -10.57 -26.70
C THR A 57 1.52 -9.94 -25.31
N ILE A 58 0.42 -9.91 -24.57
CA ILE A 58 0.41 -9.40 -23.18
C ILE A 58 1.34 -10.24 -22.29
N ALA A 59 1.27 -11.57 -22.38
CA ALA A 59 2.14 -12.46 -21.62
C ALA A 59 3.62 -12.30 -22.01
N LEU A 60 3.92 -12.18 -23.31
CA LEU A 60 5.26 -11.92 -23.82
C LEU A 60 5.81 -10.58 -23.35
N VAL A 61 5.01 -9.51 -23.43
CA VAL A 61 5.45 -8.18 -23.00
C VAL A 61 5.59 -8.09 -21.48
N GLY A 62 4.72 -8.75 -20.69
CA GLY A 62 4.90 -8.84 -19.24
C GLY A 62 6.17 -9.59 -18.85
N ALA A 63 6.48 -10.69 -19.55
CA ALA A 63 7.73 -11.42 -19.36
C ALA A 63 8.95 -10.59 -19.78
N PHE A 64 8.84 -9.79 -20.83
CA PHE A 64 9.91 -8.92 -21.32
C PHE A 64 10.11 -7.70 -20.41
N ASP A 65 9.05 -7.09 -19.89
CA ASP A 65 9.11 -5.99 -18.91
C ASP A 65 9.76 -6.44 -17.60
N ALA A 66 9.39 -7.62 -17.08
CA ALA A 66 10.03 -8.18 -15.89
C ALA A 66 11.55 -8.40 -16.07
N ARG A 67 11.99 -8.67 -17.31
CA ARG A 67 13.42 -8.78 -17.67
C ARG A 67 14.08 -7.42 -17.84
N LEU A 68 13.41 -6.49 -18.52
CA LEU A 68 13.88 -5.12 -18.76
C LEU A 68 13.97 -4.30 -17.46
N GLN A 69 13.05 -4.45 -16.51
CA GLN A 69 13.15 -3.81 -15.19
C GLN A 69 14.39 -4.27 -14.42
N GLY A 70 14.89 -5.49 -14.69
CA GLY A 70 16.16 -5.99 -14.15
C GLY A 70 17.40 -5.40 -14.84
N GLU A 71 17.30 -5.00 -16.11
CA GLU A 71 18.46 -4.59 -16.94
C GLU A 71 18.54 -3.05 -17.17
N PHE A 72 17.43 -2.32 -17.22
CA PHE A 72 17.36 -0.91 -17.63
C PHE A 72 17.21 0.11 -16.50
N ALA A 73 16.97 -0.32 -15.27
CA ALA A 73 17.10 0.56 -14.12
C ALA A 73 18.60 0.78 -13.84
N ARG A 74 19.30 1.55 -14.68
CA ARG A 74 20.56 2.19 -14.24
C ARG A 74 20.17 3.05 -13.05
N PRO A 75 20.52 2.65 -11.81
CA PRO A 75 20.12 3.43 -10.66
C PRO A 75 20.78 4.79 -10.84
N LEU A 76 20.03 5.87 -10.63
CA LEU A 76 20.66 7.15 -10.31
C LEU A 76 21.67 6.85 -9.21
N ALA A 77 22.97 6.97 -9.52
CA ALA A 77 23.99 6.86 -8.50
C ALA A 77 23.72 7.99 -7.51
N SER A 78 23.67 7.67 -6.21
CA SER A 78 23.51 8.70 -5.19
C SER A 78 24.61 9.74 -5.37
N ALA A 79 24.26 10.90 -5.90
CA ALA A 79 25.20 11.96 -6.18
C ALA A 79 25.62 12.61 -4.85
N ARG A 80 26.77 13.29 -4.83
CA ARG A 80 27.03 14.26 -3.75
C ARG A 80 26.05 15.42 -3.87
N THR A 81 25.88 16.18 -2.79
CA THR A 81 25.06 17.39 -2.81
C THR A 81 25.58 18.33 -3.90
N ALA A 82 24.76 18.61 -4.90
CA ALA A 82 25.11 19.40 -6.07
C ALA A 82 24.04 20.45 -6.37
N ARG A 83 24.33 21.33 -7.31
CA ARG A 83 23.38 22.33 -7.82
C ARG A 83 22.75 21.81 -9.10
N TYR A 84 21.45 22.02 -9.24
CA TYR A 84 20.65 21.57 -10.38
C TYR A 84 19.78 22.71 -10.90
N ASP A 85 19.81 22.96 -12.20
CA ASP A 85 18.77 23.74 -12.86
C ASP A 85 17.58 22.82 -13.15
N ALA A 86 16.40 23.23 -12.72
CA ALA A 86 15.18 22.45 -12.84
C ALA A 86 13.98 23.33 -13.20
N ILE A 87 13.00 22.76 -13.88
CA ILE A 87 11.70 23.37 -14.15
C ILE A 87 10.69 22.70 -13.22
N ALA A 88 9.98 23.49 -12.41
CA ALA A 88 8.87 22.96 -11.62
C ALA A 88 7.71 22.60 -12.56
N GLU A 89 7.37 21.32 -12.70
CA GLU A 89 6.22 20.91 -13.52
C GLU A 89 4.91 20.99 -12.72
N SER A 90 4.97 20.70 -11.43
CA SER A 90 3.84 20.85 -10.50
C SER A 90 4.34 21.11 -9.09
N ALA A 91 3.47 21.69 -8.25
CA ALA A 91 3.75 21.89 -6.84
C ALA A 91 2.46 21.62 -6.04
N LEU A 92 2.52 20.65 -5.15
CA LEU A 92 1.41 20.23 -4.31
C LEU A 92 1.69 20.66 -2.86
N PRO A 93 0.86 21.52 -2.26
CA PRO A 93 1.05 21.99 -0.88
C PRO A 93 1.00 20.83 0.11
N LEU A 94 1.94 20.80 1.06
CA LEU A 94 1.97 19.82 2.14
C LEU A 94 1.30 20.37 3.41
N PRO A 95 0.58 19.54 4.19
CA PRO A 95 -0.08 19.97 5.43
C PRO A 95 0.87 20.56 6.47
N ALA A 96 2.12 20.09 6.51
CA ALA A 96 3.17 20.55 7.44
C ALA A 96 3.93 21.80 6.96
N GLY A 97 3.47 22.43 5.88
CA GLY A 97 4.18 23.52 5.21
C GLY A 97 5.12 23.03 4.11
N GLY A 98 5.36 23.89 3.11
CA GLY A 98 6.11 23.55 1.90
C GLY A 98 5.27 22.87 0.83
N CYS A 99 5.94 22.37 -0.21
CA CYS A 99 5.33 21.72 -1.35
C CYS A 99 6.11 20.48 -1.78
N ARG A 100 5.40 19.39 -2.10
CA ARG A 100 5.95 18.30 -2.89
C ARG A 100 5.87 18.71 -4.36
N SER A 101 7.02 18.78 -5.01
CA SER A 101 7.14 19.31 -6.37
C SER A 101 7.71 18.27 -7.32
N ALA A 102 7.04 18.12 -8.47
CA ALA A 102 7.59 17.42 -9.62
C ALA A 102 8.52 18.38 -10.36
N LEU A 103 9.77 17.96 -10.60
CA LEU A 103 10.79 18.80 -11.19
C LEU A 103 11.38 18.10 -12.42
N ARG A 104 11.53 18.83 -13.52
CA ARG A 104 12.31 18.40 -14.69
C ARG A 104 13.70 19.00 -14.61
N LEU A 105 14.75 18.20 -14.46
CA LEU A 105 16.11 18.72 -14.56
C LEU A 105 16.40 19.18 -15.99
N ALA A 106 17.07 20.33 -16.15
CA ALA A 106 17.29 20.96 -17.47
C ALA A 106 17.94 20.02 -18.51
N ASN A 107 18.85 19.15 -18.07
CA ASN A 107 19.51 18.12 -18.88
C ASN A 107 19.39 16.73 -18.24
N GLY A 108 18.26 16.43 -17.60
CA GLY A 108 18.14 15.23 -16.79
C GLY A 108 16.72 14.69 -16.66
N PRO A 109 16.56 13.63 -15.85
CA PRO A 109 15.27 13.00 -15.68
C PRO A 109 14.30 13.89 -14.89
N ARG A 110 13.04 13.49 -14.89
CA ARG A 110 12.04 13.98 -13.95
C ARG A 110 12.37 13.45 -12.55
N ILE A 111 12.28 14.30 -11.54
CA ILE A 111 12.55 13.95 -10.14
C ILE A 111 11.49 14.54 -9.21
N GLU A 112 11.31 13.93 -8.05
CA GLU A 112 10.48 14.50 -6.98
C GLU A 112 11.36 15.26 -5.97
N ALA A 113 10.85 16.38 -5.44
CA ALA A 113 11.49 17.07 -4.33
C ALA A 113 10.46 17.65 -3.35
N VAL A 114 10.76 17.59 -2.06
CA VAL A 114 10.01 18.35 -1.05
C VAL A 114 10.71 19.69 -0.84
N LEU A 115 10.05 20.77 -1.23
CA LEU A 115 10.54 22.14 -1.13
C LEU A 115 9.90 22.85 0.06
N ARG A 116 10.67 23.64 0.81
CA ARG A 116 10.17 24.39 1.98
C ARG A 116 9.14 25.48 1.64
N ARG A 117 9.11 25.92 0.39
CA ARG A 117 8.12 26.87 -0.14
C ARG A 117 7.56 26.37 -1.46
N CYS A 118 6.29 26.66 -1.69
CA CYS A 118 5.64 26.37 -2.96
C CYS A 118 6.12 27.33 -4.04
N VAL A 119 6.39 26.77 -5.21
CA VAL A 119 6.80 27.53 -6.39
C VAL A 119 5.79 27.25 -7.48
N PRO A 120 5.31 28.27 -8.22
CA PRO A 120 4.41 28.07 -9.34
C PRO A 120 4.99 27.09 -10.37
N ALA A 121 4.13 26.25 -10.95
CA ALA A 121 4.49 25.42 -12.09
C ALA A 121 5.05 26.27 -13.24
N GLY A 122 5.96 25.70 -14.03
CA GLY A 122 6.81 26.32 -15.04
C GLY A 122 8.03 27.05 -14.53
N SER A 123 8.11 27.40 -13.24
CA SER A 123 9.23 28.20 -12.74
C SER A 123 10.56 27.48 -12.93
N THR A 124 11.56 28.19 -13.46
CA THR A 124 12.93 27.71 -13.50
C THR A 124 13.62 27.97 -12.17
N LEU A 125 14.15 26.92 -11.58
CA LEU A 125 14.71 26.87 -10.25
C LEU A 125 16.17 26.48 -10.33
N LEU A 126 17.01 27.19 -9.58
CA LEU A 126 18.31 26.69 -9.19
C LEU A 126 18.16 26.03 -7.82
N LEU A 127 18.37 24.73 -7.76
CA LEU A 127 18.21 23.92 -6.56
C LEU A 127 19.56 23.42 -6.06
N ARG A 128 19.70 23.21 -4.75
CA ARG A 128 20.78 22.45 -4.13
C ARG A 128 20.17 21.22 -3.46
N GLY A 129 20.77 20.06 -3.65
CA GLY A 129 20.30 18.85 -2.99
C GLY A 129 21.10 17.62 -3.38
N ARG A 130 20.73 16.48 -2.80
CA ARG A 130 21.33 15.18 -3.10
C ARG A 130 20.39 14.37 -3.97
N LEU A 131 20.74 14.18 -5.24
CA LEU A 131 19.95 13.35 -6.14
C LEU A 131 20.19 11.88 -5.80
N GLN A 132 19.12 11.17 -5.45
CA GLN A 132 19.16 9.78 -5.03
C GLN A 132 17.98 8.99 -5.60
N PRO A 133 18.10 7.67 -5.80
CA PRO A 133 16.97 6.84 -6.18
C PRO A 133 15.99 6.76 -5.00
N PHE A 134 14.70 6.52 -5.29
CA PHE A 134 13.73 6.20 -4.23
C PHE A 134 14.19 4.98 -3.42
N ASP A 135 13.66 4.78 -2.22
CA ASP A 135 14.00 3.61 -1.42
C ASP A 135 13.39 2.33 -2.02
N ALA A 136 14.21 1.27 -2.09
CA ALA A 136 13.73 -0.06 -2.43
C ALA A 136 12.95 -0.67 -1.25
N PRO A 137 12.00 -1.60 -1.48
CA PRO A 137 11.27 -2.29 -0.42
C PRO A 137 12.24 -2.92 0.58
N ARG A 138 12.14 -2.49 1.84
CA ARG A 138 13.05 -2.90 2.91
C ARG A 138 12.57 -4.15 3.62
N ASN A 139 11.26 -4.34 3.70
CA ASN A 139 10.64 -5.58 4.12
C ASN A 139 10.03 -6.31 2.93
N ARG A 140 9.97 -7.64 3.02
CA ARG A 140 9.30 -8.45 2.00
C ARG A 140 7.81 -8.14 2.03
N GLY A 141 7.28 -7.77 0.87
CA GLY A 141 5.88 -7.39 0.68
C GLY A 141 5.61 -5.91 0.86
N ASP A 142 6.60 -5.10 1.25
CA ASP A 142 6.45 -3.64 1.20
C ASP A 142 6.18 -3.17 -0.24
N PRO A 143 5.36 -2.13 -0.43
CA PRO A 143 5.20 -1.49 -1.74
C PRO A 143 6.56 -1.03 -2.28
N ASP A 144 6.81 -1.31 -3.56
CA ASP A 144 8.02 -0.83 -4.23
C ASP A 144 7.83 0.63 -4.68
N LEU A 145 8.30 1.56 -3.83
CA LEU A 145 8.23 2.98 -4.13
C LEU A 145 9.02 3.34 -5.39
N ARG A 146 10.12 2.63 -5.71
CA ARG A 146 10.85 2.87 -6.97
C ARG A 146 9.96 2.54 -8.16
N ALA A 147 9.30 1.38 -8.14
CA ALA A 147 8.41 0.97 -9.22
C ALA A 147 7.21 1.92 -9.34
N ILE A 148 6.59 2.29 -8.20
CA ILE A 148 5.44 3.21 -8.15
C ILE A 148 5.79 4.60 -8.70
N GLU A 149 6.94 5.15 -8.31
CA GLU A 149 7.35 6.48 -8.76
C GLU A 149 7.93 6.47 -10.17
N ALA A 150 8.58 5.37 -10.59
CA ALA A 150 8.99 5.16 -11.98
C ALA A 150 7.78 5.07 -12.92
N GLU A 151 6.68 4.45 -12.47
CA GLU A 151 5.40 4.45 -13.19
C GLU A 151 4.88 5.88 -13.40
N ARG A 152 5.07 6.78 -12.42
CA ARG A 152 4.75 8.23 -12.54
C ARG A 152 5.78 9.02 -13.36
N GLY A 153 6.77 8.34 -13.93
CA GLY A 153 7.83 8.93 -14.75
C GLY A 153 8.93 9.62 -13.95
N PHE A 154 9.03 9.42 -12.64
CA PHE A 154 10.14 9.93 -11.81
C PHE A 154 11.30 8.94 -11.78
N ALA A 155 12.52 9.42 -12.06
CA ALA A 155 13.71 8.58 -11.96
C ALA A 155 14.27 8.50 -10.53
N GLY A 156 13.95 9.47 -9.68
CA GLY A 156 14.45 9.55 -8.31
C GLY A 156 13.96 10.80 -7.58
N GLU A 157 14.55 11.06 -6.41
CA GLU A 157 14.23 12.20 -5.57
C GLU A 157 15.44 13.07 -5.28
N LEU A 158 15.19 14.37 -5.05
CA LEU A 158 16.18 15.32 -4.56
C LEU A 158 16.05 15.45 -3.04
N ALA A 159 16.85 14.69 -2.31
CA ALA A 159 16.90 14.80 -0.85
C ALA A 159 17.55 16.12 -0.42
N HIS A 160 17.03 16.69 0.67
CA HIS A 160 17.47 17.99 1.21
C HIS A 160 17.43 19.12 0.18
N ALA A 161 16.40 19.14 -0.66
CA ALA A 161 16.22 20.14 -1.69
C ALA A 161 16.04 21.55 -1.10
N GLU A 162 16.91 22.46 -1.52
CA GLU A 162 16.89 23.87 -1.17
C GLU A 162 16.83 24.72 -2.43
N ILE A 163 15.95 25.72 -2.45
CA ILE A 163 15.85 26.65 -3.59
C ILE A 163 16.88 27.75 -3.40
N LEU A 164 17.91 27.77 -4.25
CA LEU A 164 18.92 28.83 -4.28
C LEU A 164 18.44 30.07 -5.04
N ALA A 165 17.71 29.88 -6.15
CA ALA A 165 17.16 30.99 -6.94
C ALA A 165 15.93 30.55 -7.75
N VAL A 166 15.03 31.49 -8.03
CA VAL A 166 13.93 31.35 -8.99
C VAL A 166 14.26 32.30 -10.14
N ARG A 167 14.63 31.76 -11.32
CA ARG A 167 15.28 32.54 -12.39
C ARG A 167 14.30 33.08 -13.44
N ARG A 168 13.24 32.35 -13.78
CA ARG A 168 12.11 32.81 -14.62
C ARG A 168 10.84 32.04 -14.30
N THR A 169 9.71 32.73 -14.20
CA THR A 169 8.37 32.18 -14.35
C THR A 169 7.96 32.35 -15.81
N PRO A 170 7.96 31.31 -16.66
CA PRO A 170 7.46 31.43 -18.02
C PRO A 170 5.95 31.71 -17.98
N LEU A 171 5.49 32.62 -18.84
CA LEU A 171 4.07 32.93 -19.05
C LEU A 171 3.24 31.71 -19.52
N HIS A 172 3.89 30.69 -20.09
CA HIS A 172 3.24 29.51 -20.69
C HIS A 172 2.82 28.40 -19.72
N SER A 173 3.29 28.39 -18.47
CA SER A 173 2.83 27.39 -17.48
C SER A 173 1.48 27.73 -16.83
N SER A 174 0.78 28.73 -17.35
CA SER A 174 -0.19 29.46 -16.54
C SER A 174 -1.65 29.21 -16.91
N LEU A 175 -2.05 28.66 -18.07
CA LEU A 175 -3.50 28.56 -18.33
C LEU A 175 -4.17 27.53 -17.39
N PHE A 176 -3.72 26.27 -17.40
CA PHE A 176 -4.27 25.26 -16.49
C PHE A 176 -3.95 25.55 -15.03
N ALA A 177 -2.74 26.00 -14.71
CA ALA A 177 -2.37 26.32 -13.32
C ALA A 177 -3.14 27.53 -12.78
N ARG A 178 -3.36 28.60 -13.59
CA ARG A 178 -4.24 29.72 -13.19
C ARG A 178 -5.68 29.29 -13.13
N ALA A 179 -6.17 28.47 -14.07
CA ALA A 179 -7.53 27.96 -14.03
C ALA A 179 -7.78 27.12 -12.78
N HIS A 180 -6.81 26.28 -12.40
CA HIS A 180 -6.85 25.47 -11.18
C HIS A 180 -6.79 26.34 -9.92
N ALA A 181 -5.86 27.30 -9.87
CA ALA A 181 -5.75 28.23 -8.75
C ALA A 181 -7.01 29.11 -8.59
N TRP A 182 -7.56 29.58 -9.72
CA TRP A 182 -8.81 30.32 -9.76
C TRP A 182 -9.98 29.46 -9.28
N ALA A 183 -10.11 28.23 -9.79
CA ALA A 183 -11.16 27.30 -9.39
C ALA A 183 -11.10 27.02 -7.88
N LEU A 184 -9.92 26.73 -7.35
CA LEU A 184 -9.72 26.50 -5.93
C LEU A 184 -10.07 27.73 -5.09
N ALA A 185 -9.74 28.94 -5.56
CA ALA A 185 -10.13 30.17 -4.89
C ALA A 185 -11.65 30.36 -4.86
N GLN A 186 -12.35 30.09 -5.97
CA GLN A 186 -13.81 30.18 -6.03
C GLN A 186 -14.49 29.13 -5.14
N LEU A 187 -14.00 27.89 -5.13
CA LEU A 187 -14.53 26.85 -4.25
C LEU A 187 -14.32 27.23 -2.77
N ARG A 188 -13.14 27.73 -2.39
CA ARG A 188 -12.86 28.19 -1.02
C ARG A 188 -13.72 29.37 -0.57
N ALA A 189 -14.18 30.19 -1.50
CA ALA A 189 -15.08 31.30 -1.18
C ALA A 189 -16.51 30.83 -0.86
N ASN A 190 -16.92 29.66 -1.37
CA ASN A 190 -18.31 29.19 -1.30
C ASN A 190 -18.50 27.89 -0.48
N LEU A 191 -17.44 27.16 -0.15
CA LEU A 191 -17.48 25.85 0.50
C LEU A 191 -16.56 25.79 1.73
N SER A 192 -16.85 24.87 2.66
CA SER A 192 -16.00 24.64 3.83
C SER A 192 -14.64 24.05 3.43
N PRO A 193 -13.58 24.19 4.26
CA PRO A 193 -12.27 23.60 3.96
C PRO A 193 -12.30 22.08 3.71
N LEU A 194 -13.17 21.35 4.42
CA LEU A 194 -13.33 19.91 4.25
C LEU A 194 -14.04 19.56 2.94
N ASP A 195 -15.08 20.30 2.58
CA ASP A 195 -15.82 20.11 1.32
C ASP A 195 -14.93 20.42 0.12
N VAL A 196 -14.13 21.49 0.20
CA VAL A 196 -13.12 21.79 -0.82
C VAL A 196 -12.12 20.66 -0.95
N ALA A 197 -11.65 20.07 0.16
CA ALA A 197 -10.71 18.94 0.12
C ALA A 197 -11.32 17.69 -0.53
N LEU A 198 -12.58 17.37 -0.23
CA LEU A 198 -13.29 16.23 -0.82
C LEU A 198 -13.57 16.45 -2.30
N LEU A 199 -14.19 17.57 -2.65
CA LEU A 199 -14.50 17.93 -4.04
C LEU A 199 -13.24 18.06 -4.89
N SER A 200 -12.14 18.57 -4.35
CA SER A 200 -10.85 18.61 -5.03
C SER A 200 -10.28 17.20 -5.29
N GLY A 201 -10.54 16.26 -4.37
CA GLY A 201 -10.23 14.85 -4.56
C GLY A 201 -11.01 14.23 -5.72
N GLU A 202 -12.30 14.54 -5.82
CA GLU A 202 -13.18 14.06 -6.91
C GLU A 202 -12.86 14.73 -8.26
N LEU A 203 -12.73 16.06 -8.31
CA LEU A 203 -12.57 16.81 -9.56
C LEU A 203 -11.18 16.63 -10.19
N TRP A 204 -10.11 16.65 -9.40
CA TRP A 204 -8.73 16.62 -9.89
C TRP A 204 -7.77 15.79 -9.03
N GLY A 205 -8.26 14.85 -8.21
CA GLY A 205 -7.42 13.85 -7.53
C GLY A 205 -6.58 14.38 -6.36
N ALA A 206 -6.82 15.61 -5.90
CA ALA A 206 -6.05 16.24 -4.83
C ALA A 206 -6.51 15.76 -3.45
N ARG A 207 -5.86 14.72 -2.93
CA ARG A 207 -6.24 14.08 -1.65
C ARG A 207 -5.52 14.64 -0.43
N ASP A 208 -4.39 15.33 -0.56
CA ASP A 208 -3.47 15.58 0.57
C ASP A 208 -4.06 16.42 1.71
N ALA A 209 -5.10 17.22 1.43
CA ALA A 209 -5.82 18.00 2.44
C ALA A 209 -6.80 17.18 3.30
N LEU A 210 -7.13 15.94 2.92
CA LEU A 210 -8.08 15.11 3.67
C LEU A 210 -7.47 14.58 5.00
N PRO A 211 -8.22 14.56 6.10
CA PRO A 211 -7.77 13.91 7.34
C PRO A 211 -7.53 12.39 7.15
N ASP A 212 -6.49 11.84 7.78
CA ASP A 212 -6.15 10.41 7.69
C ASP A 212 -7.27 9.50 8.25
N SER A 213 -8.02 9.95 9.25
CA SER A 213 -9.21 9.26 9.77
C SER A 213 -10.25 9.05 8.68
N LEU A 214 -10.54 10.10 7.91
CA LEU A 214 -11.52 10.04 6.84
C LEU A 214 -11.05 9.14 5.70
N ARG A 215 -9.78 9.22 5.30
CA ARG A 215 -9.19 8.28 4.33
C ARG A 215 -9.37 6.82 4.76
N THR A 216 -9.21 6.57 6.06
CA THR A 216 -9.37 5.23 6.65
C THR A 216 -10.83 4.79 6.59
N GLU A 217 -11.80 5.66 6.84
CA GLU A 217 -13.23 5.35 6.68
C GLU A 217 -13.57 4.98 5.23
N PHE A 218 -13.16 5.80 4.25
CA PHE A 218 -13.33 5.49 2.82
C PHE A 218 -12.64 4.18 2.41
N ALA A 219 -11.48 3.88 3.00
CA ALA A 219 -10.80 2.61 2.78
C ALA A 219 -11.60 1.44 3.36
N ARG A 220 -12.13 1.59 4.58
CA ARG A 220 -12.93 0.55 5.26
C ARG A 220 -14.23 0.25 4.54
N THR A 221 -14.85 1.24 3.90
CA THR A 221 -16.09 1.06 3.12
C THR A 221 -15.85 0.63 1.68
N GLY A 222 -14.60 0.52 1.23
CA GLY A 222 -14.27 0.19 -0.17
C GLY A 222 -14.59 1.31 -1.16
N THR A 223 -14.83 2.54 -0.69
CA THR A 223 -15.19 3.71 -1.51
C THR A 223 -14.00 4.65 -1.78
N VAL A 224 -12.78 4.26 -1.37
CA VAL A 224 -11.55 5.07 -1.54
C VAL A 224 -11.27 5.50 -2.98
N HIS A 225 -11.76 4.75 -3.97
CA HIS A 225 -11.59 5.06 -5.39
C HIS A 225 -12.35 6.31 -5.84
N VAL A 226 -13.34 6.76 -5.06
CA VAL A 226 -14.04 8.04 -5.28
C VAL A 226 -13.12 9.23 -5.02
N LEU A 227 -12.16 9.09 -4.10
CA LEU A 227 -11.21 10.15 -3.73
C LEU A 227 -10.08 10.35 -4.77
N VAL A 228 -10.14 9.67 -5.91
CA VAL A 228 -9.16 9.74 -6.99
C VAL A 228 -9.90 9.91 -8.30
N THR A 229 -9.39 10.76 -9.20
CA THR A 229 -9.87 10.90 -10.57
C THR A 229 -9.67 9.62 -11.39
N ALA A 230 -10.61 8.69 -11.22
CA ALA A 230 -10.69 7.41 -11.89
C ALA A 230 -11.61 7.43 -13.13
N GLY A 231 -11.83 6.27 -13.75
CA GLY A 231 -12.67 6.11 -14.94
C GLY A 231 -14.11 6.59 -14.77
N LEU A 232 -14.67 6.55 -13.54
CA LEU A 232 -15.99 7.12 -13.25
C LEU A 232 -16.05 8.61 -13.61
N HIS A 233 -15.10 9.40 -13.12
CA HIS A 233 -15.05 10.86 -13.32
C HIS A 233 -14.93 11.20 -14.81
N LEU A 234 -14.05 10.51 -15.53
CA LEU A 234 -13.90 10.68 -16.98
C LEU A 234 -15.15 10.23 -17.75
N GLY A 235 -15.82 9.19 -17.27
CA GLY A 235 -17.10 8.73 -17.81
C GLY A 235 -18.21 9.78 -17.67
N VAL A 236 -18.31 10.44 -16.51
CA VAL A 236 -19.28 11.54 -16.28
C VAL A 236 -18.99 12.72 -17.21
N VAL A 237 -17.74 13.18 -17.28
CA VAL A 237 -17.33 14.25 -18.20
C VAL A 237 -17.66 13.89 -19.64
N LEU A 238 -17.31 12.68 -20.07
CA LEU A 238 -17.56 12.23 -21.43
C LEU A 238 -19.06 12.11 -21.74
N ALA A 239 -19.88 11.64 -20.80
CA ALA A 239 -21.33 11.55 -20.97
C ALA A 239 -21.96 12.93 -21.18
N ILE A 240 -21.56 13.92 -20.39
CA ILE A 240 -22.03 15.31 -20.52
C ILE A 240 -21.62 15.89 -21.88
N VAL A 241 -20.33 15.76 -22.24
CA VAL A 241 -19.82 16.28 -23.52
C VAL A 241 -20.53 15.63 -24.70
N LEU A 242 -20.72 14.30 -24.68
CA LEU A 242 -21.44 13.60 -25.75
C LEU A 242 -22.92 13.99 -25.81
N ALA A 243 -23.59 14.20 -24.67
CA ALA A 243 -24.98 14.66 -24.64
C ALA A 243 -25.13 16.04 -25.29
N LEU A 244 -24.24 16.97 -24.97
CA LEU A 244 -24.22 18.32 -25.55
C LEU A 244 -23.89 18.31 -27.04
N LEU A 245 -22.86 17.57 -27.45
CA LEU A 245 -22.45 17.50 -28.87
C LEU A 245 -23.47 16.78 -29.75
N ARG A 246 -24.20 15.79 -29.21
CA ARG A 246 -25.26 15.07 -29.95
C ARG A 246 -26.54 15.88 -30.09
N ALA A 247 -26.74 16.94 -29.29
CA ALA A 247 -27.83 17.88 -29.51
C ALA A 247 -27.61 18.75 -30.76
N LEU A 248 -26.37 18.80 -31.27
CA LEU A 248 -26.01 19.51 -32.49
C LEU A 248 -25.99 18.55 -33.70
N PRO A 249 -26.30 19.02 -34.92
CA PRO A 249 -26.28 18.20 -36.15
C PRO A 249 -24.86 17.95 -36.67
N LEU A 250 -23.98 17.40 -35.83
CA LEU A 250 -22.57 17.16 -36.14
C LEU A 250 -22.34 15.71 -36.62
N PRO A 251 -21.42 15.48 -37.59
CA PRO A 251 -21.06 14.13 -38.00
C PRO A 251 -20.36 13.38 -36.86
N ARG A 252 -20.55 12.05 -36.79
CA ARG A 252 -20.05 11.18 -35.71
C ARG A 252 -18.54 11.33 -35.45
N ILE A 253 -17.75 11.53 -36.52
CA ILE A 253 -16.30 11.72 -36.44
C ILE A 253 -15.96 13.02 -35.72
N LEU A 254 -16.66 14.11 -36.03
CA LEU A 254 -16.44 15.40 -35.37
C LEU A 254 -16.88 15.36 -33.91
N VAL A 255 -18.00 14.69 -33.60
CA VAL A 255 -18.42 14.45 -32.22
C VAL A 255 -17.34 13.68 -31.45
N ALA A 256 -16.79 12.62 -32.04
CA ALA A 256 -15.73 11.84 -31.41
C ALA A 256 -14.43 12.64 -31.23
N ALA A 257 -14.04 13.46 -32.21
CA ALA A 257 -12.85 14.30 -32.14
C ALA A 257 -12.98 15.39 -31.06
N LEU A 258 -14.12 16.07 -30.99
CA LEU A 258 -14.40 17.08 -29.95
C LEU A 258 -14.49 16.45 -28.56
N ALA A 259 -15.13 15.28 -28.45
CA ALA A 259 -15.19 14.53 -27.20
C ALA A 259 -13.80 14.07 -26.72
N LEU A 260 -12.95 13.62 -27.64
CA LEU A 260 -11.56 13.24 -27.35
C LEU A 260 -10.73 14.44 -26.89
N ALA A 261 -10.89 15.59 -27.55
CA ALA A 261 -10.23 16.83 -27.16
C ALA A 261 -10.66 17.29 -25.75
N ALA A 262 -11.96 17.25 -25.45
CA ALA A 262 -12.49 17.60 -24.13
C ALA A 262 -12.00 16.63 -23.04
N LEU A 263 -12.00 15.33 -23.33
CA LEU A 263 -11.54 14.27 -22.44
C LEU A 263 -10.07 14.46 -22.03
N TRP A 264 -9.16 14.65 -23.00
CA TRP A 264 -7.74 14.86 -22.70
C TRP A 264 -7.48 16.23 -22.08
N SER A 265 -8.24 17.27 -22.45
CA SER A 265 -8.17 18.57 -21.77
C SER A 265 -8.53 18.46 -20.28
N PHE A 266 -9.58 17.70 -19.95
CA PHE A 266 -9.94 17.40 -18.56
C PHE A 266 -8.87 16.55 -17.87
N ALA A 267 -8.37 15.50 -18.52
CA ALA A 267 -7.33 14.64 -17.94
C ALA A 267 -6.05 15.42 -17.59
N LEU A 268 -5.65 16.36 -18.45
CA LEU A 268 -4.52 17.27 -18.22
C LEU A 268 -4.82 18.29 -17.12
N PHE A 269 -6.04 18.86 -17.10
CA PHE A 269 -6.49 19.76 -16.03
C PHE A 269 -6.51 19.07 -14.66
N ALA A 270 -6.91 17.79 -14.64
CA ALA A 270 -6.91 16.94 -13.46
C ALA A 270 -5.51 16.46 -13.03
N GLY A 271 -4.44 16.95 -13.66
CA GLY A 271 -3.06 16.67 -13.27
C GLY A 271 -2.45 15.41 -13.89
N ALA A 272 -3.12 14.78 -14.86
CA ALA A 272 -2.65 13.60 -15.58
C ALA A 272 -2.13 12.48 -14.64
N HIS A 273 -2.89 12.18 -13.59
CA HIS A 273 -2.58 11.05 -12.72
C HIS A 273 -2.72 9.73 -13.49
N LEU A 274 -1.92 8.71 -13.13
CA LEU A 274 -1.91 7.41 -13.84
C LEU A 274 -3.31 6.77 -14.03
N PRO A 275 -4.21 6.74 -13.01
CA PRO A 275 -5.55 6.21 -13.22
C PRO A 275 -6.36 7.02 -14.26
N THR A 276 -6.15 8.34 -14.29
CA THR A 276 -6.79 9.28 -15.22
C THR A 276 -6.29 9.07 -16.65
N GLU A 277 -4.96 8.94 -16.85
CA GLU A 277 -4.36 8.68 -18.16
C GLU A 277 -4.82 7.35 -18.76
N ARG A 278 -4.93 6.31 -17.94
CA ARG A 278 -5.44 5.00 -18.37
C ARG A 278 -6.89 5.07 -18.77
N ALA A 279 -7.73 5.66 -17.92
CA ALA A 279 -9.14 5.86 -18.24
C ALA A 279 -9.33 6.70 -19.52
N ALA A 280 -8.54 7.76 -19.71
CA ALA A 280 -8.54 8.57 -20.93
C ALA A 280 -8.13 7.74 -22.15
N THR A 281 -7.09 6.91 -22.03
CA THR A 281 -6.65 6.02 -23.12
C THR A 281 -7.72 5.00 -23.49
N MET A 282 -8.32 4.33 -22.50
CA MET A 282 -9.41 3.37 -22.73
C MET A 282 -10.63 4.04 -23.38
N ALA A 283 -11.03 5.22 -22.89
CA ALA A 283 -12.12 6.00 -23.47
C ALA A 283 -11.77 6.51 -24.88
N SER A 284 -10.50 6.78 -25.18
CA SER A 284 -10.05 7.16 -26.54
C SER A 284 -10.31 6.03 -27.54
N PHE A 285 -9.95 4.78 -27.19
CA PHE A 285 -10.26 3.62 -28.04
C PHE A 285 -11.76 3.36 -28.17
N ALA A 286 -12.53 3.59 -27.10
CA ALA A 286 -13.99 3.51 -27.15
C ALA A 286 -14.60 4.57 -28.10
N LEU A 287 -14.09 5.80 -28.09
CA LEU A 287 -14.50 6.89 -28.99
C LEU A 287 -14.09 6.63 -30.44
N LEU A 288 -12.90 6.06 -30.67
CA LEU A 288 -12.46 5.64 -32.01
C LEU A 288 -13.36 4.54 -32.56
N ALA A 289 -13.70 3.54 -31.73
CA ALA A 289 -14.67 2.51 -32.13
C ALA A 289 -16.03 3.13 -32.48
N TYR A 290 -16.52 4.07 -31.69
CA TYR A 290 -17.74 4.83 -31.98
C TYR A 290 -17.65 5.62 -33.29
N ALA A 291 -16.53 6.30 -33.55
CA ALA A 291 -16.31 7.05 -34.79
C ALA A 291 -16.33 6.13 -36.02
N CYS A 292 -15.80 4.91 -35.89
CA CYS A 292 -15.83 3.87 -36.92
C CYS A 292 -17.16 3.11 -37.02
N GLY A 293 -18.20 3.48 -36.24
CA GLY A 293 -19.49 2.78 -36.23
C GLY A 293 -19.46 1.38 -35.60
N ARG A 294 -18.44 1.07 -34.79
CA ARG A 294 -18.30 -0.18 -34.04
C ARG A 294 -18.79 -0.02 -32.59
N SER A 295 -18.99 -1.13 -31.90
CA SER A 295 -19.33 -1.12 -30.47
C SER A 295 -18.17 -0.55 -29.64
N ALA A 296 -18.46 0.49 -28.85
CA ALA A 296 -17.52 1.14 -27.94
C ALA A 296 -17.05 0.19 -26.81
N LEU A 297 -17.97 -0.62 -26.27
CA LEU A 297 -17.63 -1.75 -25.40
C LEU A 297 -17.35 -2.97 -26.29
N SER A 298 -16.09 -3.20 -26.60
CA SER A 298 -15.63 -4.39 -27.31
C SER A 298 -14.32 -4.91 -26.73
N LEU A 299 -14.11 -6.23 -26.84
CA LEU A 299 -12.83 -6.83 -26.47
C LEU A 299 -11.67 -6.31 -27.34
N ASP A 300 -11.96 -5.87 -28.57
CA ASP A 300 -10.97 -5.31 -29.49
C ASP A 300 -10.47 -3.94 -28.98
N ALA A 301 -11.38 -3.05 -28.56
CA ALA A 301 -11.02 -1.76 -27.98
C ALA A 301 -10.30 -1.91 -26.63
N TYR A 302 -10.74 -2.87 -25.80
CA TYR A 302 -10.09 -3.20 -24.53
C TYR A 302 -8.66 -3.71 -24.74
N ALA A 303 -8.47 -4.65 -25.66
CA ALA A 303 -7.16 -5.17 -26.03
C ALA A 303 -6.23 -4.09 -26.60
N ALA A 304 -6.74 -3.25 -27.51
CA ALA A 304 -5.97 -2.15 -28.09
C ALA A 304 -5.50 -1.16 -27.01
N ALA A 305 -6.35 -0.86 -26.02
CA ALA A 305 -5.99 -0.01 -24.89
C ALA A 305 -4.89 -0.65 -24.01
N ILE A 306 -4.96 -1.96 -23.72
CA ILE A 306 -3.89 -2.67 -23.02
C ILE A 306 -2.57 -2.55 -23.78
N LEU A 307 -2.58 -2.89 -25.07
CA LEU A 307 -1.39 -2.86 -25.91
C LEU A 307 -0.79 -1.45 -25.99
N ALA A 308 -1.62 -0.42 -26.13
CA ALA A 308 -1.16 0.96 -26.16
C ALA A 308 -0.52 1.39 -24.83
N ILE A 309 -1.17 1.11 -23.69
CA ILE A 309 -0.63 1.47 -22.36
C ILE A 309 0.68 0.74 -22.09
N VAL A 310 0.74 -0.55 -22.40
CA VAL A 310 1.95 -1.35 -22.22
C VAL A 310 3.06 -0.90 -23.17
N ALA A 311 2.75 -0.52 -24.41
CA ALA A 311 3.75 0.00 -25.35
C ALA A 311 4.31 1.37 -24.92
N LEU A 312 3.47 2.24 -24.34
CA LEU A 312 3.88 3.56 -23.88
C LEU A 312 4.61 3.51 -22.53
N GLN A 313 4.20 2.62 -21.64
CA GLN A 313 4.73 2.50 -20.28
C GLN A 313 4.78 1.02 -19.84
N PRO A 314 5.79 0.26 -20.28
CA PRO A 314 5.93 -1.17 -19.96
C PRO A 314 5.87 -1.47 -18.45
N ALA A 315 6.50 -0.61 -17.64
CA ALA A 315 6.55 -0.73 -16.19
C ALA A 315 5.16 -0.74 -15.50
N SER A 316 4.12 -0.28 -16.19
CA SER A 316 2.74 -0.30 -15.71
C SER A 316 2.23 -1.70 -15.40
N ILE A 317 2.70 -2.75 -16.10
CA ILE A 317 2.07 -4.08 -16.03
C ILE A 317 2.16 -4.72 -14.64
N ALA A 318 3.20 -4.38 -13.87
CA ALA A 318 3.42 -4.87 -12.52
C ALA A 318 2.67 -4.05 -11.46
N SER A 319 1.98 -2.97 -11.83
CA SER A 319 1.39 -2.05 -10.86
C SER A 319 -0.01 -2.49 -10.41
N ALA A 320 -0.31 -2.24 -9.13
CA ALA A 320 -1.63 -2.46 -8.58
C ALA A 320 -2.72 -1.63 -9.29
N SER A 321 -2.38 -0.40 -9.69
CA SER A 321 -3.29 0.48 -10.43
C SER A 321 -3.66 -0.13 -11.78
N PHE A 322 -2.72 -0.81 -12.46
CA PHE A 322 -2.96 -1.45 -13.76
C PHE A 322 -3.91 -2.62 -13.57
N ALA A 323 -3.58 -3.52 -12.65
CA ALA A 323 -4.40 -4.69 -12.33
C ALA A 323 -5.85 -4.28 -11.99
N LEU A 324 -6.06 -3.25 -11.16
CA LEU A 324 -7.39 -2.80 -10.78
C LEU A 324 -8.19 -2.18 -11.95
N SER A 325 -7.58 -1.29 -12.75
CA SER A 325 -8.27 -0.67 -13.89
C SER A 325 -8.70 -1.70 -14.94
N PHE A 326 -7.82 -2.64 -15.28
CA PHE A 326 -8.12 -3.66 -16.29
C PHE A 326 -9.07 -4.74 -15.78
N SER A 327 -8.97 -5.14 -14.51
CA SER A 327 -9.94 -6.06 -13.89
C SER A 327 -11.34 -5.44 -13.84
N CYS A 328 -11.44 -4.14 -13.55
CA CYS A 328 -12.69 -3.40 -13.55
C CYS A 328 -13.41 -3.45 -14.90
N VAL A 329 -12.74 -3.01 -15.98
CA VAL A 329 -13.36 -2.97 -17.32
C VAL A 329 -13.54 -4.38 -17.89
N GLY A 330 -12.59 -5.29 -17.66
CA GLY A 330 -12.71 -6.69 -18.07
C GLY A 330 -13.92 -7.36 -17.44
N ALA A 331 -14.18 -7.10 -16.16
CA ALA A 331 -15.34 -7.63 -15.46
C ALA A 331 -16.66 -6.99 -15.92
N ILE A 332 -16.70 -5.69 -16.25
CA ILE A 332 -17.86 -5.08 -16.89
C ILE A 332 -18.18 -5.81 -18.21
N VAL A 333 -17.19 -6.00 -19.08
CA VAL A 333 -17.38 -6.67 -20.37
C VAL A 333 -17.83 -8.13 -20.20
N ALA A 334 -17.26 -8.86 -19.23
CA ALA A 334 -17.56 -10.28 -19.02
C ALA A 334 -18.90 -10.52 -18.31
N CYS A 335 -19.17 -9.75 -17.25
CA CYS A 335 -20.30 -9.96 -16.35
C CYS A 335 -21.59 -9.31 -16.86
N ALA A 336 -21.51 -8.16 -17.55
CA ALA A 336 -22.69 -7.41 -17.95
C ALA A 336 -23.75 -8.26 -18.69
N PRO A 337 -23.40 -9.06 -19.72
CA PRO A 337 -24.42 -9.81 -20.46
C PRO A 337 -25.00 -11.00 -19.69
N ALA A 338 -24.44 -11.38 -18.54
CA ALA A 338 -25.00 -12.42 -17.67
C ALA A 338 -25.90 -11.83 -16.57
N ILE A 339 -25.57 -10.63 -16.09
CA ILE A 339 -26.27 -9.98 -14.98
C ILE A 339 -27.45 -9.14 -15.47
N GLU A 340 -27.34 -8.50 -16.64
CA GLU A 340 -28.38 -7.62 -17.20
C GLU A 340 -29.77 -8.27 -17.27
N PRO A 341 -29.95 -9.51 -17.79
CA PRO A 341 -31.27 -10.16 -17.84
C PRO A 341 -31.86 -10.46 -16.46
N LEU A 342 -31.02 -10.60 -15.43
CA LEU A 342 -31.48 -10.80 -14.05
C LEU A 342 -32.01 -9.51 -13.46
N LEU A 343 -31.33 -8.38 -13.73
CA LEU A 343 -31.76 -7.07 -13.24
C LEU A 343 -32.98 -6.53 -14.00
N GLU A 344 -33.19 -6.92 -15.26
CA GLU A 344 -34.40 -6.57 -16.01
C GLU A 344 -35.69 -7.14 -15.38
N ARG A 345 -35.57 -8.18 -14.55
CA ARG A 345 -36.71 -8.73 -13.79
C ARG A 345 -37.12 -7.87 -12.61
N LEU A 346 -36.28 -6.92 -12.19
CA LEU A 346 -36.56 -6.04 -11.08
C LEU A 346 -37.33 -4.80 -11.55
N PRO A 347 -38.35 -4.33 -10.81
CA PRO A 347 -39.14 -3.15 -11.15
C PRO A 347 -38.38 -1.85 -10.83
N LEU A 348 -37.17 -1.70 -11.38
CA LEU A 348 -36.29 -0.56 -11.14
C LEU A 348 -36.15 0.32 -12.39
N PRO A 349 -36.01 1.65 -12.22
CA PRO A 349 -35.68 2.53 -13.34
C PRO A 349 -34.40 2.10 -14.04
N ARG A 350 -34.33 2.32 -15.36
CA ARG A 350 -33.18 1.95 -16.19
C ARG A 350 -31.84 2.46 -15.63
N ILE A 351 -31.81 3.71 -15.16
CA ILE A 351 -30.62 4.35 -14.59
C ILE A 351 -30.12 3.57 -13.35
N VAL A 352 -31.03 3.15 -12.48
CA VAL A 352 -30.69 2.38 -11.27
C VAL A 352 -30.19 0.99 -11.64
N ARG A 353 -30.83 0.34 -12.63
CA ARG A 353 -30.39 -0.96 -13.14
C ARG A 353 -28.98 -0.89 -13.74
N GLU A 354 -28.68 0.13 -14.54
CA GLU A 354 -27.35 0.33 -15.13
C GLU A 354 -26.29 0.61 -14.05
N ALA A 355 -26.62 1.42 -13.03
CA ALA A 355 -25.73 1.67 -11.91
C ALA A 355 -25.43 0.39 -11.09
N LEU A 356 -26.47 -0.41 -10.80
CA LEU A 356 -26.34 -1.70 -10.11
C LEU A 356 -25.49 -2.68 -10.94
N LEU A 357 -25.75 -2.78 -12.24
CA LEU A 357 -25.01 -3.63 -13.16
C LEU A 357 -23.52 -3.31 -13.12
N LEU A 358 -23.16 -2.03 -13.26
CA LEU A 358 -21.78 -1.58 -13.20
C LEU A 358 -21.16 -1.87 -11.84
N THR A 359 -21.84 -1.55 -10.74
CA THR A 359 -21.30 -1.72 -9.38
C THR A 359 -21.07 -3.19 -9.06
N VAL A 360 -22.00 -4.08 -9.39
CA VAL A 360 -21.84 -5.52 -9.17
C VAL A 360 -20.73 -6.08 -10.04
N ALA A 361 -20.70 -5.73 -11.34
CA ALA A 361 -19.68 -6.25 -12.26
C ALA A 361 -18.27 -5.81 -11.84
N THR A 362 -18.07 -4.55 -11.48
CA THR A 362 -16.77 -4.06 -11.04
C THR A 362 -16.35 -4.67 -9.71
N GLN A 363 -17.28 -4.83 -8.76
CA GLN A 363 -16.97 -5.46 -7.48
C GLN A 363 -16.53 -6.92 -7.68
N LEU A 364 -17.24 -7.70 -8.51
CA LEU A 364 -16.87 -9.08 -8.82
C LEU A 364 -15.49 -9.21 -9.44
N GLY A 365 -15.07 -8.27 -10.29
CA GLY A 365 -13.75 -8.28 -10.92
C GLY A 365 -12.61 -7.79 -10.04
N THR A 366 -12.87 -6.82 -9.16
CA THR A 366 -11.80 -6.06 -8.50
C THR A 366 -11.57 -6.45 -7.05
N TRP A 367 -12.51 -7.13 -6.38
CA TRP A 367 -12.37 -7.43 -4.96
C TRP A 367 -11.17 -8.34 -4.61
N PRO A 368 -10.79 -9.38 -5.38
CA PRO A 368 -9.65 -10.24 -5.03
C PRO A 368 -8.33 -9.49 -5.14
N VAL A 369 -8.18 -8.70 -6.21
CA VAL A 369 -7.02 -7.84 -6.44
C VAL A 369 -6.94 -6.76 -5.37
N SER A 370 -8.06 -6.11 -5.05
CA SER A 370 -8.14 -5.12 -3.97
C SER A 370 -7.75 -5.72 -2.63
N ALA A 371 -8.23 -6.92 -2.31
CA ALA A 371 -7.88 -7.62 -1.08
C ALA A 371 -6.39 -7.96 -0.99
N ALA A 372 -5.78 -8.40 -2.10
CA ALA A 372 -4.36 -8.72 -2.16
C ALA A 372 -3.46 -7.49 -2.05
N VAL A 373 -3.87 -6.36 -2.64
CA VAL A 373 -3.12 -5.10 -2.64
C VAL A 373 -3.27 -4.36 -1.31
N PHE A 374 -4.51 -4.17 -0.86
CA PHE A 374 -4.84 -3.34 0.30
C PHE A 374 -4.92 -4.11 1.61
N LEU A 375 -4.77 -5.44 1.58
CA LEU A 375 -4.80 -6.32 2.77
C LEU A 375 -6.12 -6.24 3.55
N GLN A 376 -7.20 -5.91 2.86
CA GLN A 376 -8.52 -5.76 3.47
C GLN A 376 -9.62 -6.08 2.48
N PHE A 377 -10.73 -6.60 3.02
CA PHE A 377 -11.98 -6.80 2.30
C PHE A 377 -13.07 -5.98 2.98
N ALA A 378 -13.82 -5.21 2.20
CA ALA A 378 -14.92 -4.37 2.67
C ALA A 378 -16.26 -5.03 2.30
N PRO A 379 -16.92 -5.76 3.21
CA PRO A 379 -18.14 -6.52 2.88
C PRO A 379 -19.30 -5.61 2.43
N TYR A 380 -19.35 -4.39 2.97
CA TYR A 380 -20.39 -3.41 2.66
C TYR A 380 -20.08 -2.56 1.43
N ALA A 381 -19.00 -2.84 0.69
CA ALA A 381 -18.59 -2.02 -0.45
C ALA A 381 -19.70 -1.86 -1.51
N LEU A 382 -20.48 -2.90 -1.79
CA LEU A 382 -21.60 -2.81 -2.73
C LEU A 382 -22.65 -1.77 -2.28
N LEU A 383 -23.06 -1.83 -1.01
CA LEU A 383 -24.06 -0.93 -0.44
C LEU A 383 -23.53 0.50 -0.30
N ALA A 384 -22.28 0.63 0.16
CA ALA A 384 -21.61 1.91 0.29
C ALA A 384 -21.45 2.60 -1.08
N ASN A 385 -21.05 1.85 -2.11
CA ASN A 385 -20.93 2.40 -3.47
C ASN A 385 -22.29 2.80 -4.06
N LEU A 386 -23.35 2.02 -3.82
CA LEU A 386 -24.69 2.40 -4.28
C LEU A 386 -25.20 3.70 -3.64
N ALA A 387 -24.81 3.99 -2.40
CA ALA A 387 -25.15 5.23 -1.71
C ALA A 387 -24.25 6.42 -2.11
N VAL A 388 -22.95 6.18 -2.29
CA VAL A 388 -21.93 7.22 -2.52
C VAL A 388 -21.80 7.56 -4.00
N VAL A 389 -21.59 6.59 -4.89
CA VAL A 389 -21.20 6.81 -6.29
C VAL A 389 -22.19 7.69 -7.08
N PRO A 390 -23.52 7.53 -6.97
CA PRO A 390 -24.45 8.41 -7.68
C PRO A 390 -24.29 9.89 -7.30
N SER A 391 -23.99 10.15 -6.02
CA SER A 391 -23.79 11.51 -5.55
C SER A 391 -22.48 12.13 -6.05
N VAL A 392 -21.45 11.32 -6.34
CA VAL A 392 -20.17 11.79 -6.91
C VAL A 392 -20.36 12.40 -8.30
N GLY A 393 -21.16 11.76 -9.15
CA GLY A 393 -21.50 12.33 -10.46
C GLY A 393 -22.22 13.67 -10.32
N ALA A 394 -23.11 13.78 -9.33
CA ALA A 394 -23.84 15.02 -9.05
C ALA A 394 -22.93 16.12 -8.45
N THR A 395 -22.03 15.80 -7.51
CA THR A 395 -21.07 16.76 -6.94
C THR A 395 -20.12 17.30 -8.00
N MET A 396 -19.67 16.46 -8.94
CA MET A 396 -18.88 16.93 -10.07
C MET A 396 -19.63 17.96 -10.92
N VAL A 397 -20.90 17.69 -11.24
CA VAL A 397 -21.73 18.59 -12.05
C VAL A 397 -21.99 19.89 -11.31
N PHE A 398 -22.48 19.84 -10.07
CA PHE A 398 -22.79 21.04 -9.30
C PHE A 398 -21.55 21.82 -8.89
N GLY A 399 -20.43 21.15 -8.62
CA GLY A 399 -19.14 21.79 -8.39
C GLY A 399 -18.63 22.53 -9.63
N ALA A 400 -18.80 21.95 -10.82
CA ALA A 400 -18.51 22.64 -12.08
C ALA A 400 -19.47 23.82 -12.31
N LEU A 401 -20.76 23.68 -12.01
CA LEU A 401 -21.74 24.76 -12.09
C LEU A 401 -21.40 25.91 -11.14
N THR A 402 -20.99 25.64 -9.89
CA THR A 402 -20.51 26.66 -8.96
C THR A 402 -19.40 27.51 -9.59
N LEU A 403 -18.45 26.89 -10.29
CA LEU A 403 -17.39 27.60 -11.00
C LEU A 403 -17.96 28.43 -12.17
N LEU A 404 -18.79 27.84 -13.01
CA LEU A 404 -19.37 28.51 -14.19
C LEU A 404 -20.28 29.69 -13.83
N THR A 405 -21.01 29.60 -12.71
CA THR A 405 -21.94 30.64 -12.26
C THR A 405 -21.29 31.68 -11.34
N THR A 406 -19.96 31.65 -11.17
CA THR A 406 -19.21 32.64 -10.36
C THR A 406 -19.61 34.10 -10.64
N PRO A 407 -19.88 34.54 -11.89
CA PRO A 407 -20.31 35.93 -12.15
C PRO A 407 -21.65 36.32 -11.51
N VAL A 408 -22.47 35.34 -11.11
CA VAL A 408 -23.77 35.54 -10.46
C VAL A 408 -23.72 34.91 -9.07
N PRO A 409 -23.33 35.66 -8.02
CA PRO A 409 -23.04 35.11 -6.70
C PRO A 409 -24.18 34.25 -6.13
N MET A 410 -25.43 34.67 -6.30
CA MET A 410 -26.59 33.91 -5.82
C MET A 410 -26.68 32.49 -6.42
N LEU A 411 -26.41 32.36 -7.73
CA LEU A 411 -26.40 31.06 -8.40
C LEU A 411 -25.19 30.22 -7.99
N ALA A 412 -24.01 30.84 -7.84
CA ALA A 412 -22.81 30.16 -7.35
C ALA A 412 -23.00 29.59 -5.94
N HIS A 413 -23.58 30.37 -5.03
CA HIS A 413 -23.90 29.92 -3.67
C HIS A 413 -24.98 28.83 -3.67
N ALA A 414 -26.02 28.93 -4.50
CA ALA A 414 -27.04 27.89 -4.62
C ALA A 414 -26.44 26.55 -5.09
N CYS A 415 -25.59 26.57 -6.11
CA CYS A 415 -24.88 25.39 -6.59
C CYS A 415 -23.89 24.85 -5.54
N ALA A 416 -23.20 25.74 -4.82
CA ALA A 416 -22.27 25.36 -3.76
C ALA A 416 -22.98 24.71 -2.58
N ASN A 417 -24.13 25.23 -2.15
CA ASN A 417 -24.95 24.65 -1.09
C ASN A 417 -25.43 23.24 -1.45
N LEU A 418 -25.86 23.04 -2.70
CA LEU A 418 -26.26 21.72 -3.17
C LEU A 418 -25.06 20.76 -3.23
N THR A 419 -23.90 21.24 -3.66
CA THR A 419 -22.65 20.49 -3.64
C THR A 419 -22.27 20.09 -2.21
N ALA A 420 -22.33 21.02 -1.25
CA ALA A 420 -22.06 20.76 0.17
C ALA A 420 -23.05 19.75 0.77
N TRP A 421 -24.34 19.83 0.43
CA TRP A 421 -25.33 18.86 0.88
C TRP A 421 -25.03 17.44 0.36
N LEU A 422 -24.65 17.32 -0.92
CA LEU A 422 -24.25 16.04 -1.51
C LEU A 422 -22.97 15.48 -0.88
N LEU A 423 -21.97 16.32 -0.62
CA LEU A 423 -20.74 15.91 0.09
C LEU A 423 -21.03 15.48 1.53
N ALA A 424 -21.92 16.18 2.23
CA ALA A 424 -22.38 15.79 3.56
C ALA A 424 -23.11 14.43 3.54
N TRP A 425 -23.93 14.18 2.50
CA TRP A 425 -24.53 12.86 2.28
C TRP A 425 -23.48 11.76 2.12
N GLN A 426 -22.45 11.99 1.29
CA GLN A 426 -21.37 11.03 1.10
C GLN A 426 -20.67 10.71 2.41
N LEU A 427 -20.33 11.75 3.20
CA LEU A 427 -19.68 11.59 4.49
C LEU A 427 -20.55 10.81 5.47
N ALA A 428 -21.84 11.13 5.55
CA ALA A 428 -22.77 10.41 6.39
C ALA A 428 -22.90 8.93 5.98
N ALA A 429 -22.98 8.65 4.68
CA ALA A 429 -23.05 7.29 4.16
C ALA A 429 -21.76 6.50 4.48
N VAL A 430 -20.59 7.08 4.21
CA VAL A 430 -19.29 6.44 4.51
C VAL A 430 -19.16 6.21 6.02
N HIS A 431 -19.50 7.18 6.84
CA HIS A 431 -19.42 7.03 8.30
C HIS A 431 -20.35 5.93 8.81
N LEU A 432 -21.59 5.88 8.32
CA LEU A 432 -22.56 4.83 8.65
C LEU A 432 -21.98 3.45 8.33
N PHE A 433 -21.55 3.20 7.09
CA PHE A 433 -21.02 1.90 6.71
C PHE A 433 -19.68 1.57 7.38
N ALA A 434 -18.83 2.56 7.67
CA ALA A 434 -17.57 2.36 8.39
C ALA A 434 -17.78 1.99 9.87
N SER A 435 -18.90 2.43 10.46
CA SER A 435 -19.28 2.15 11.84
C SER A 435 -19.85 0.73 12.03
N LEU A 436 -20.29 0.07 10.95
CA LEU A 436 -20.86 -1.26 11.02
C LEU A 436 -19.82 -2.31 11.49
N PRO A 437 -20.28 -3.34 12.24
CA PRO A 437 -19.42 -4.46 12.61
C PRO A 437 -18.80 -5.10 11.37
N ALA A 438 -17.51 -5.45 11.43
CA ALA A 438 -16.79 -6.06 10.31
C ALA A 438 -16.81 -5.23 8.99
N ALA A 439 -16.97 -3.91 9.07
CA ALA A 439 -16.93 -3.03 7.89
C ALA A 439 -15.68 -3.22 7.02
N SER A 440 -14.56 -3.52 7.66
CA SER A 440 -13.34 -3.98 7.00
C SER A 440 -12.83 -5.22 7.72
N ILE A 441 -12.51 -6.25 6.94
CA ILE A 441 -11.93 -7.51 7.39
C ILE A 441 -10.49 -7.53 6.90
N ALA A 442 -9.55 -7.60 7.83
CA ALA A 442 -8.13 -7.72 7.48
C ALA A 442 -7.90 -9.03 6.72
N MET A 443 -7.14 -8.96 5.64
CA MET A 443 -6.88 -10.08 4.75
C MET A 443 -5.40 -10.32 4.60
N THR A 444 -5.05 -11.60 4.51
CA THR A 444 -3.76 -11.99 3.95
C THR A 444 -3.91 -12.04 2.44
N PRO A 445 -2.91 -11.57 1.66
CA PRO A 445 -2.94 -11.72 0.22
C PRO A 445 -3.11 -13.19 -0.14
N ALA A 446 -4.12 -13.48 -0.95
CA ALA A 446 -4.20 -14.76 -1.60
C ALA A 446 -3.02 -14.89 -2.57
N PRO A 447 -2.40 -16.07 -2.68
CA PRO A 447 -1.48 -16.36 -3.78
C PRO A 447 -2.12 -16.01 -5.12
N PHE A 448 -1.35 -15.54 -6.10
CA PHE A 448 -1.91 -15.19 -7.42
C PHE A 448 -2.61 -16.37 -8.09
N SER A 449 -2.18 -17.60 -7.81
CA SER A 449 -2.86 -18.82 -8.24
C SER A 449 -4.31 -18.92 -7.73
N CYS A 450 -4.58 -18.43 -6.52
CA CYS A 450 -5.94 -18.39 -5.96
C CYS A 450 -6.81 -17.32 -6.66
N ILE A 451 -6.22 -16.17 -7.00
CA ILE A 451 -6.91 -15.12 -7.76
C ILE A 451 -7.25 -15.62 -9.16
N ALA A 452 -6.31 -16.29 -9.84
CA ALA A 452 -6.58 -16.90 -11.14
C ALA A 452 -7.64 -17.99 -11.08
N ALA A 453 -7.60 -18.85 -10.05
CA ALA A 453 -8.63 -19.85 -9.83
C ALA A 453 -10.01 -19.19 -9.64
N TYR A 454 -10.05 -18.07 -8.92
CA TYR A 454 -11.26 -17.27 -8.79
C TYR A 454 -11.75 -16.71 -10.13
N ASP A 455 -10.88 -16.12 -10.93
CA ASP A 455 -11.26 -15.58 -12.24
C ASP A 455 -11.81 -16.68 -13.17
N CYS A 456 -11.17 -17.86 -13.16
CA CYS A 456 -11.63 -19.02 -13.90
C CYS A 456 -13.02 -19.47 -13.43
N ALA A 457 -13.22 -19.58 -12.13
CA ALA A 457 -14.49 -20.00 -11.54
C ALA A 457 -15.60 -18.96 -11.75
N LEU A 458 -15.28 -17.67 -11.72
CA LEU A 458 -16.21 -16.60 -12.06
C LEU A 458 -16.69 -16.75 -13.50
N VAL A 459 -15.77 -16.96 -14.45
CA VAL A 459 -16.09 -17.22 -15.86
C VAL A 459 -17.00 -18.45 -16.01
N LEU A 460 -16.70 -19.54 -15.30
CA LEU A 460 -17.54 -20.75 -15.29
C LEU A 460 -18.92 -20.49 -14.67
N ALA A 461 -18.99 -19.71 -13.59
CA ALA A 461 -20.24 -19.34 -12.94
C ALA A 461 -21.13 -18.51 -13.88
N LEU A 462 -20.57 -17.53 -14.58
CA LEU A 462 -21.28 -16.73 -15.58
C LEU A 462 -21.81 -17.62 -16.73
N HIS A 463 -21.04 -18.64 -17.14
CA HIS A 463 -21.47 -19.60 -18.16
C HIS A 463 -22.65 -20.46 -17.66
N ALA A 464 -22.53 -21.05 -16.48
CA ALA A 464 -23.58 -21.84 -15.87
C ALA A 464 -24.88 -21.03 -15.69
N LEU A 465 -24.76 -19.76 -15.28
CA LEU A 465 -25.89 -18.85 -15.13
C LEU A 465 -26.61 -18.61 -16.46
N ARG A 466 -25.86 -18.37 -17.54
CA ARG A 466 -26.43 -18.19 -18.89
C ARG A 466 -27.11 -19.44 -19.43
N ASN A 467 -26.66 -20.63 -19.04
CA ASN A 467 -27.25 -21.90 -19.44
C ASN A 467 -28.39 -22.36 -18.52
N GLY A 468 -28.89 -21.49 -17.63
CA GLY A 468 -30.00 -21.81 -16.74
C GLY A 468 -29.65 -22.69 -15.54
N ASN A 469 -28.37 -22.78 -15.15
CA ASN A 469 -27.91 -23.50 -13.96
C ASN A 469 -27.41 -22.53 -12.86
N PRO A 470 -28.31 -21.80 -12.18
CA PRO A 470 -27.93 -20.84 -11.15
C PRO A 470 -27.31 -21.51 -9.91
N ARG A 471 -27.68 -22.76 -9.60
CA ARG A 471 -27.12 -23.52 -8.47
C ARG A 471 -25.65 -23.85 -8.70
N GLY A 472 -25.31 -24.35 -9.89
CA GLY A 472 -23.93 -24.60 -10.29
C GLY A 472 -23.10 -23.32 -10.35
N ALA A 473 -23.69 -22.23 -10.85
CA ALA A 473 -23.06 -20.91 -10.85
C ALA A 473 -22.74 -20.42 -9.43
N PHE A 474 -23.71 -20.52 -8.51
CA PHE A 474 -23.52 -20.15 -7.12
C PHE A 474 -22.46 -21.01 -6.44
N ALA A 475 -22.49 -22.34 -6.63
CA ALA A 475 -21.49 -23.24 -6.05
C ALA A 475 -20.07 -22.96 -6.54
N ALA A 476 -19.88 -22.74 -7.85
CA ALA A 476 -18.59 -22.39 -8.43
C ALA A 476 -18.07 -21.04 -7.89
N PHE A 477 -18.94 -20.04 -7.83
CA PHE A 477 -18.61 -18.72 -7.28
C PHE A 477 -18.27 -18.77 -5.79
N ALA A 478 -19.10 -19.44 -4.98
CA ALA A 478 -18.90 -19.58 -3.54
C ALA A 478 -17.60 -20.32 -3.23
N GLY A 479 -17.33 -21.45 -3.91
CA GLY A 479 -16.09 -22.21 -3.74
C GLY A 479 -14.84 -21.38 -4.08
N ALA A 480 -14.92 -20.57 -5.13
CA ALA A 480 -13.84 -19.66 -5.53
C ALA A 480 -13.60 -18.53 -4.53
N CYS A 481 -14.67 -17.90 -4.04
CA CYS A 481 -14.59 -16.92 -2.96
C CYS A 481 -13.94 -17.54 -1.72
N CYS A 482 -14.33 -18.76 -1.32
CA CYS A 482 -13.70 -19.47 -0.22
C CYS A 482 -12.21 -19.69 -0.45
N PHE A 483 -11.77 -20.03 -1.66
CA PHE A 483 -10.35 -20.26 -1.97
C PHE A 483 -9.50 -18.98 -1.88
N VAL A 484 -10.08 -17.81 -2.18
CA VAL A 484 -9.40 -16.50 -2.01
C VAL A 484 -9.46 -16.01 -0.56
N LEU A 485 -10.58 -16.21 0.12
CA LEU A 485 -10.77 -15.79 1.52
C LEU A 485 -9.99 -16.67 2.50
N LEU A 486 -9.82 -17.95 2.18
CA LEU A 486 -9.16 -18.97 2.99
C LEU A 486 -8.12 -19.70 2.12
N PRO A 487 -7.06 -19.02 1.67
CA PRO A 487 -6.08 -19.64 0.79
C PRO A 487 -5.40 -20.81 1.53
N PRO A 488 -5.27 -22.00 0.90
CA PRO A 488 -4.60 -23.14 1.52
C PRO A 488 -3.16 -22.74 1.85
N ARG A 489 -2.74 -23.02 3.10
CA ARG A 489 -1.38 -22.75 3.56
C ARG A 489 -0.73 -24.05 3.97
N GLY A 490 0.55 -24.19 3.61
CA GLY A 490 1.37 -25.28 4.14
C GLY A 490 1.45 -25.20 5.66
N ILE A 491 1.45 -26.36 6.31
CA ILE A 491 1.75 -26.46 7.74
C ILE A 491 3.22 -26.12 7.90
N ASP A 492 3.48 -25.06 8.66
CA ASP A 492 4.82 -24.55 8.90
C ASP A 492 5.22 -24.89 10.34
N THR A 493 6.12 -25.85 10.49
CA THR A 493 6.54 -26.40 11.78
C THR A 493 7.82 -25.78 12.32
N HIS A 494 8.26 -24.64 11.77
CA HIS A 494 9.48 -23.97 12.20
C HIS A 494 9.17 -22.84 13.18
N LEU A 495 10.10 -22.56 14.08
CA LEU A 495 10.14 -21.30 14.80
C LEU A 495 10.71 -20.24 13.88
N HIS A 496 10.02 -19.11 13.78
CA HIS A 496 10.45 -17.96 12.99
C HIS A 496 10.61 -16.73 13.86
N VAL A 497 11.67 -15.97 13.59
CA VAL A 497 11.92 -14.66 14.17
C VAL A 497 12.25 -13.70 13.03
N TRP A 498 11.52 -12.61 12.92
CA TRP A 498 11.79 -11.54 11.96
C TRP A 498 12.16 -10.27 12.70
N ALA A 499 13.29 -9.66 12.35
CA ALA A 499 13.53 -8.26 12.64
C ALA A 499 13.03 -7.43 11.47
N ILE A 500 11.99 -6.66 11.75
CA ILE A 500 11.30 -5.82 10.78
C ILE A 500 12.05 -4.50 10.67
N ASP A 501 12.32 -4.06 9.46
CA ASP A 501 12.90 -2.74 9.22
C ASP A 501 11.82 -1.68 9.31
N VAL A 502 11.72 -1.07 10.49
CA VAL A 502 10.79 0.01 10.82
C VAL A 502 11.44 1.40 10.70
N GLY A 503 12.59 1.50 10.04
CA GLY A 503 13.43 2.69 10.08
C GLY A 503 14.14 2.81 11.43
N GLN A 504 14.03 3.97 12.09
CA GLN A 504 14.59 4.13 13.43
C GLN A 504 13.65 3.51 14.48
N GLY A 505 14.19 2.61 15.29
CA GLY A 505 13.50 1.92 16.36
C GLY A 505 13.64 0.40 16.26
N GLU A 506 12.76 -0.31 16.92
CA GLU A 506 12.77 -1.77 16.97
C GLU A 506 11.39 -2.37 16.74
N ALA A 507 11.35 -3.45 15.96
CA ALA A 507 10.20 -4.33 15.87
C ALA A 507 10.66 -5.75 15.51
N LEU A 508 10.35 -6.71 16.37
CA LEU A 508 10.54 -8.13 16.08
C LEU A 508 9.20 -8.85 16.09
N LEU A 509 9.03 -9.79 15.17
CA LEU A 509 7.94 -10.76 15.19
C LEU A 509 8.51 -12.13 15.50
N VAL A 510 7.88 -12.86 16.41
CA VAL A 510 8.12 -14.28 16.64
C VAL A 510 6.86 -15.06 16.29
N ARG A 511 7.02 -16.13 15.52
CA ARG A 511 5.97 -17.13 15.27
C ARG A 511 6.51 -18.51 15.61
N THR A 512 5.82 -19.18 16.51
CA THR A 512 6.18 -20.52 16.99
C THR A 512 5.64 -21.60 16.04
N PRO A 513 6.20 -22.83 16.06
CA PRO A 513 5.69 -23.96 15.28
C PRO A 513 4.21 -24.28 15.48
N GLY A 514 3.67 -24.08 16.70
CA GLY A 514 2.26 -24.27 17.04
C GLY A 514 1.35 -23.16 16.53
N GLY A 515 1.92 -22.09 15.97
CA GLY A 515 1.18 -20.97 15.39
C GLY A 515 0.99 -19.80 16.35
N HIS A 516 1.46 -19.87 17.60
CA HIS A 516 1.50 -18.71 18.49
C HIS A 516 2.36 -17.60 17.87
N ALA A 517 1.90 -16.36 17.98
CA ALA A 517 2.55 -15.20 17.40
C ALA A 517 2.59 -14.05 18.40
N PHE A 518 3.76 -13.44 18.54
CA PHE A 518 3.92 -12.24 19.36
C PHE A 518 4.90 -11.26 18.73
N VAL A 519 4.63 -9.98 18.94
CA VAL A 519 5.48 -8.88 18.50
C VAL A 519 6.22 -8.34 19.71
N VAL A 520 7.52 -8.08 19.55
CA VAL A 520 8.37 -7.38 20.52
C VAL A 520 8.74 -6.04 19.92
N ASP A 521 8.15 -4.98 20.45
CA ASP A 521 8.21 -3.59 19.97
C ASP A 521 7.65 -3.40 18.55
N ALA A 522 7.31 -2.17 18.18
CA ALA A 522 6.70 -1.86 16.88
C ALA A 522 7.22 -0.57 16.23
N GLY A 523 8.36 -0.04 16.69
CA GLY A 523 8.95 1.18 16.16
C GLY A 523 8.08 2.42 16.40
N GLY A 524 8.33 3.48 15.63
CA GLY A 524 7.49 4.68 15.59
C GLY A 524 7.83 5.71 16.65
N LYS A 525 8.73 6.63 16.39
CA LYS A 525 9.25 7.52 17.43
C LYS A 525 8.31 8.69 17.81
N MET A 526 7.75 8.66 19.02
CA MET A 526 7.14 9.84 19.68
C MET A 526 7.40 9.82 21.19
N GLU A 527 8.34 10.65 21.65
CA GLU A 527 8.83 10.63 23.03
C GLU A 527 8.20 11.71 23.93
N ARG A 528 7.99 12.92 23.39
CA ARG A 528 7.55 14.10 24.15
C ARG A 528 6.70 15.02 23.30
N GLY A 529 5.92 15.85 23.98
CA GLY A 529 5.05 16.85 23.35
C GLY A 529 3.69 16.28 22.94
N ASN A 530 2.87 17.13 22.33
CA ASN A 530 1.51 16.79 21.92
C ASN A 530 1.24 17.20 20.46
N ASP A 531 2.27 17.22 19.62
CA ASP A 531 2.12 17.50 18.19
C ASP A 531 1.33 16.36 17.52
N PRO A 532 0.11 16.62 17.00
CA PRO A 532 -0.69 15.59 16.35
C PRO A 532 -0.01 14.98 15.13
N ASN A 533 0.81 15.74 14.41
CA ASN A 533 1.50 15.26 13.21
C ASN A 533 2.62 14.29 13.56
N ALA A 534 3.42 14.61 14.59
CA ALA A 534 4.45 13.71 15.09
C ALA A 534 3.86 12.43 15.66
N ARG A 535 2.75 12.54 16.41
CA ARG A 535 2.00 11.40 16.93
C ARG A 535 1.48 10.49 15.81
N ALA A 536 0.83 11.06 14.80
CA ALA A 536 0.37 10.30 13.63
C ALA A 536 1.55 9.69 12.84
N ALA A 537 2.71 10.34 12.79
CA ALA A 537 3.90 9.80 12.15
C ALA A 537 4.46 8.57 12.88
N ALA A 538 4.41 8.55 14.21
CA ALA A 538 4.79 7.39 15.00
C ALA A 538 3.83 6.21 14.75
N GLU A 539 2.52 6.44 14.84
CA GLU A 539 1.51 5.39 14.59
C GLU A 539 1.56 4.85 13.16
N ARG A 540 1.92 5.69 12.17
CA ARG A 540 2.08 5.26 10.77
C ARG A 540 3.11 4.14 10.59
N VAL A 541 4.11 4.00 11.46
CA VAL A 541 5.06 2.88 11.42
C VAL A 541 4.33 1.56 11.70
N GLY A 542 3.49 1.54 12.75
CA GLY A 542 2.61 0.41 13.06
C GLY A 542 1.59 0.13 11.95
N GLU A 543 0.89 1.17 11.47
CA GLU A 543 -0.20 1.04 10.48
C GLU A 543 0.29 0.66 9.08
N ARG A 544 1.44 1.16 8.63
CA ARG A 544 1.91 1.04 7.25
C ARG A 544 3.10 0.09 7.07
N THR A 545 3.76 -0.31 8.14
CA THR A 545 4.91 -1.23 8.09
C THR A 545 4.59 -2.52 8.85
N VAL A 546 4.38 -2.44 10.16
CA VAL A 546 4.26 -3.64 11.01
C VAL A 546 2.96 -4.39 10.73
N LEU A 547 1.79 -3.73 10.75
CA LEU A 547 0.50 -4.38 10.51
C LEU A 547 0.45 -5.07 9.13
N PRO A 548 0.79 -4.42 7.99
CA PRO A 548 0.88 -5.10 6.71
C PRO A 548 1.84 -6.30 6.71
N PHE A 549 2.98 -6.20 7.39
CA PHE A 549 3.96 -7.28 7.50
C PHE A 549 3.37 -8.53 8.17
N LEU A 550 2.57 -8.33 9.23
CA LEU A 550 1.84 -9.39 9.94
C LEU A 550 0.77 -10.02 9.05
N LEU A 551 -0.09 -9.20 8.45
CA LEU A 551 -1.21 -9.67 7.62
C LEU A 551 -0.73 -10.48 6.42
N ARG A 552 0.36 -10.05 5.77
CA ARG A 552 0.99 -10.78 4.65
C ARG A 552 1.52 -12.17 5.04
N ARG A 553 1.80 -12.40 6.33
CA ARG A 553 2.25 -13.69 6.87
C ARG A 553 1.12 -14.53 7.46
N GLY A 554 -0.13 -14.10 7.31
CA GLY A 554 -1.26 -14.85 7.85
C GLY A 554 -1.56 -14.58 9.32
N ILE A 555 -0.94 -13.56 9.93
CA ILE A 555 -1.08 -13.26 11.35
C ILE A 555 -2.20 -12.24 11.53
N HIS A 556 -3.34 -12.72 12.01
CA HIS A 556 -4.56 -11.94 12.28
C HIS A 556 -4.83 -11.77 13.78
N ALA A 557 -4.08 -12.48 14.61
CA ALA A 557 -4.13 -12.39 16.06
C ALA A 557 -2.72 -12.53 16.63
N LEU A 558 -2.51 -11.89 17.77
CA LEU A 558 -1.28 -12.01 18.56
C LEU A 558 -1.65 -12.55 19.95
N ASP A 559 -0.88 -13.52 20.44
CA ASP A 559 -0.94 -13.90 21.85
C ASP A 559 -0.50 -12.70 22.71
N PHE A 560 0.60 -12.05 22.30
CA PHE A 560 1.18 -10.91 23.00
C PHE A 560 1.62 -9.80 22.04
N ALA A 561 1.29 -8.56 22.40
CA ALA A 561 2.01 -7.38 21.93
C ALA A 561 2.93 -6.93 23.08
N MET A 562 4.23 -7.13 22.93
CA MET A 562 5.21 -6.88 23.97
C MET A 562 5.95 -5.57 23.73
N LEU A 563 6.06 -4.77 24.78
CA LEU A 563 6.92 -3.60 24.88
C LEU A 563 8.11 -3.98 25.74
N SER A 564 9.31 -3.95 25.17
CA SER A 564 10.53 -4.13 25.95
C SER A 564 10.63 -3.03 27.00
N HIS A 565 10.33 -1.79 26.62
CA HIS A 565 10.22 -0.63 27.51
C HIS A 565 9.38 0.48 26.86
N ALA A 566 9.15 1.57 27.60
CA ALA A 566 8.12 2.56 27.26
C ALA A 566 8.56 3.68 26.30
N HIS A 567 9.80 3.67 25.79
CA HIS A 567 10.27 4.70 24.87
C HIS A 567 9.53 4.67 23.53
N GLY A 568 9.46 5.84 22.89
CA GLY A 568 8.69 6.07 21.69
C GLY A 568 9.12 5.18 20.54
N ASP A 569 10.41 5.01 20.28
CA ASP A 569 10.95 4.17 19.20
C ASP A 569 10.76 2.66 19.39
N HIS A 570 10.07 2.27 20.46
CA HIS A 570 9.58 0.91 20.71
C HIS A 570 8.05 0.89 20.71
N ALA A 571 7.42 1.88 21.36
CA ALA A 571 5.98 1.87 21.63
C ALA A 571 5.07 2.50 20.56
N GLY A 572 5.57 3.40 19.72
CA GLY A 572 4.69 4.23 18.89
C GLY A 572 3.90 3.47 17.82
N GLY A 573 4.39 2.31 17.37
CA GLY A 573 3.67 1.44 16.45
C GLY A 573 2.67 0.48 17.11
N ILE A 574 2.63 0.35 18.44
CA ILE A 574 1.81 -0.67 19.12
C ILE A 574 0.33 -0.34 19.11
N ALA A 575 -0.05 0.92 19.38
CA ALA A 575 -1.46 1.31 19.48
C ALA A 575 -2.28 0.95 18.21
N PRO A 576 -1.77 1.18 16.98
CA PRO A 576 -2.35 0.64 15.75
C PRO A 576 -2.63 -0.87 15.75
N LEU A 577 -1.68 -1.68 16.23
CA LEU A 577 -1.82 -3.14 16.25
C LEU A 577 -2.94 -3.57 17.17
N LEU A 578 -3.05 -2.97 18.37
CA LEU A 578 -4.11 -3.25 19.34
C LEU A 578 -5.50 -2.85 18.82
N ARG A 579 -5.58 -1.81 17.97
CA ARG A 579 -6.83 -1.40 17.32
C ARG A 579 -7.24 -2.39 16.22
N ALA A 580 -6.27 -2.82 15.40
CA ALA A 580 -6.54 -3.60 14.19
C ALA A 580 -6.64 -5.11 14.41
N LEU A 581 -5.87 -5.69 15.33
CA LEU A 581 -5.77 -7.14 15.53
C LEU A 581 -6.44 -7.59 16.83
N ARG A 582 -6.77 -8.88 16.90
CA ARG A 582 -7.09 -9.52 18.18
C ARG A 582 -5.79 -9.75 18.93
N VAL A 583 -5.64 -9.19 20.12
CA VAL A 583 -4.43 -9.33 20.94
C VAL A 583 -4.81 -9.91 22.29
N GLY A 584 -4.13 -10.98 22.71
CA GLY A 584 -4.37 -11.67 23.98
C GLY A 584 -4.01 -10.81 25.18
N ALA A 585 -2.80 -10.24 25.19
CA ALA A 585 -2.36 -9.27 26.19
C ALA A 585 -1.34 -8.25 25.65
N LEU A 586 -1.35 -7.05 26.22
CA LEU A 586 -0.24 -6.10 26.15
C LEU A 586 0.74 -6.46 27.27
N VAL A 587 2.04 -6.55 26.97
CA VAL A 587 3.07 -6.90 27.96
C VAL A 587 4.05 -5.75 28.08
N ASP A 588 4.28 -5.21 29.27
CA ASP A 588 5.21 -4.09 29.49
C ASP A 588 5.84 -4.15 30.89
N PRO A 589 7.05 -3.54 31.12
CA PRO A 589 7.81 -3.58 32.39
C PRO A 589 7.08 -3.30 33.69
N GLY A 590 5.90 -2.68 33.66
CA GLY A 590 5.24 -2.15 34.85
C GLY A 590 5.88 -0.85 35.37
N GLU A 591 6.92 -0.34 34.70
CA GLU A 591 7.52 0.94 35.02
C GLU A 591 6.60 2.10 34.63
N ARG A 592 6.40 3.05 35.56
CA ARG A 592 5.62 4.26 35.28
C ARG A 592 6.36 5.16 34.30
N TYR A 593 5.71 5.44 33.17
CA TYR A 593 6.21 6.31 32.12
C TYR A 593 5.09 7.20 31.54
N SER A 594 5.42 8.43 31.13
CA SER A 594 4.46 9.43 30.64
C SER A 594 4.62 9.78 29.16
N GLY A 595 5.43 8.99 28.42
CA GLY A 595 5.62 9.16 26.98
C GLY A 595 4.31 9.01 26.20
N PRO A 596 4.01 9.89 25.22
CA PRO A 596 2.74 9.87 24.47
C PRO A 596 2.48 8.53 23.77
N ALA A 597 3.49 7.96 23.11
CA ALA A 597 3.40 6.68 22.41
C ALA A 597 2.95 5.53 23.34
N TYR A 598 3.57 5.45 24.52
CA TYR A 598 3.22 4.46 25.53
C TYR A 598 1.79 4.65 26.07
N LEU A 599 1.41 5.91 26.38
CA LEU A 599 0.05 6.21 26.82
C LEU A 599 -1.00 5.87 25.75
N ASP A 600 -0.66 6.00 24.47
CA ASP A 600 -1.54 5.62 23.37
C ASP A 600 -1.74 4.12 23.27
N ALA A 601 -0.68 3.33 23.49
CA ALA A 601 -0.77 1.88 23.59
C ALA A 601 -1.69 1.47 24.77
N LEU A 602 -1.49 2.06 25.96
CA LEU A 602 -2.34 1.79 27.13
C LEU A 602 -3.81 2.19 26.90
N ARG A 603 -4.06 3.35 26.26
CA ARG A 603 -5.43 3.78 25.91
C ARG A 603 -6.08 2.83 24.91
N ALA A 604 -5.33 2.37 23.91
CA ALA A 604 -5.82 1.40 22.94
C ALA A 604 -6.14 0.05 23.60
N ALA A 605 -5.26 -0.45 24.47
CA ALA A 605 -5.49 -1.66 25.27
C ALA A 605 -6.77 -1.53 26.11
N ARG A 606 -6.91 -0.44 26.86
CA ARG A 606 -8.09 -0.17 27.70
C ARG A 606 -9.39 -0.10 26.89
N ARG A 607 -9.40 0.61 25.76
CA ARG A 607 -10.58 0.71 24.88
C ARG A 607 -11.01 -0.63 24.28
N ARG A 608 -10.06 -1.56 24.11
CA ARG A 608 -10.30 -2.90 23.55
C ARG A 608 -10.42 -3.99 24.61
N ASN A 609 -10.39 -3.63 25.90
CA ASN A 609 -10.38 -4.54 27.04
C ASN A 609 -9.26 -5.60 26.96
N ILE A 610 -8.09 -5.19 26.48
CA ILE A 610 -6.90 -6.05 26.41
C ILE A 610 -6.19 -6.00 27.77
N PRO A 611 -5.95 -7.13 28.45
CA PRO A 611 -5.24 -7.14 29.72
C PRO A 611 -3.79 -6.68 29.53
N VAL A 612 -3.25 -6.01 30.54
CA VAL A 612 -1.84 -5.61 30.59
C VAL A 612 -1.12 -6.51 31.60
N LEU A 613 -0.05 -7.17 31.16
CA LEU A 613 0.76 -8.08 31.97
C LEU A 613 2.14 -7.49 32.20
N HIS A 614 2.65 -7.69 33.42
CA HIS A 614 3.96 -7.23 33.85
C HIS A 614 4.78 -8.44 34.34
N PRO A 615 5.49 -9.15 33.43
CA PRO A 615 6.35 -10.26 33.83
C PRO A 615 7.44 -9.83 34.84
N SER A 616 8.28 -10.74 35.32
CA SER A 616 9.48 -10.35 36.06
C SER A 616 10.53 -11.43 35.90
N ALA A 617 11.78 -11.11 36.28
CA ALA A 617 12.84 -12.11 36.31
C ALA A 617 12.40 -13.37 37.07
N GLY A 618 12.59 -14.54 36.46
CA GLY A 618 12.19 -15.84 36.99
C GLY A 618 10.87 -16.39 36.41
N LEU A 619 10.02 -15.56 35.80
CA LEU A 619 8.82 -16.06 35.14
C LEU A 619 9.17 -16.86 33.88
N CYS A 620 8.48 -17.97 33.65
CA CYS A 620 8.64 -18.79 32.44
C CYS A 620 7.28 -19.07 31.79
N TRP A 621 7.08 -18.60 30.57
CA TRP A 621 5.94 -18.99 29.74
C TRP A 621 6.30 -20.18 28.88
N ARG A 622 5.39 -21.15 28.81
CA ARG A 622 5.55 -22.39 28.05
C ARG A 622 4.39 -22.53 27.09
N PHE A 623 4.72 -22.68 25.81
CA PHE A 623 3.76 -22.99 24.76
C PHE A 623 3.66 -24.51 24.58
N ASP A 624 2.56 -24.97 23.99
CA ASP A 624 2.25 -26.39 23.78
C ASP A 624 3.18 -27.07 22.76
N ASP A 625 3.82 -26.30 21.89
CA ASP A 625 4.78 -26.75 20.89
C ASP A 625 6.22 -26.92 21.40
N GLY A 626 6.44 -26.73 22.71
CA GLY A 626 7.74 -26.85 23.37
C GLY A 626 8.59 -25.57 23.30
N THR A 627 8.06 -24.46 22.79
CA THR A 627 8.69 -23.15 22.88
C THR A 627 8.54 -22.57 24.29
N THR A 628 9.59 -21.95 24.83
CA THR A 628 9.54 -21.30 26.15
C THR A 628 10.11 -19.89 26.11
N LEU A 629 9.52 -18.97 26.88
CA LEU A 629 10.04 -17.64 27.16
C LEU A 629 10.41 -17.55 28.64
N GLN A 630 11.70 -17.56 28.94
CA GLN A 630 12.21 -17.41 30.30
C GLN A 630 12.63 -15.96 30.52
N PHE A 631 11.89 -15.23 31.34
CA PHE A 631 12.17 -13.84 31.67
C PHE A 631 13.34 -13.75 32.67
N ILE A 632 14.29 -12.87 32.35
CA ILE A 632 15.49 -12.60 33.15
C ILE A 632 15.56 -11.14 33.63
N GLY A 633 14.67 -10.28 33.13
CA GLY A 633 14.51 -8.89 33.56
C GLY A 633 13.11 -8.38 33.22
N PRO A 634 12.64 -7.27 33.82
CA PRO A 634 13.34 -6.48 34.80
C PRO A 634 13.39 -7.20 36.15
N ILE A 635 14.38 -6.80 36.95
CA ILE A 635 14.52 -7.23 38.33
C ILE A 635 13.61 -6.34 39.18
N THR A 636 12.97 -6.93 40.19
CA THR A 636 12.10 -6.22 41.13
C THR A 636 12.79 -6.14 42.51
N PRO A 637 12.88 -4.96 43.14
CA PRO A 637 12.37 -3.66 42.69
C PRO A 637 13.15 -3.12 41.47
N HIS A 638 12.46 -2.33 40.65
CA HIS A 638 13.07 -1.67 39.48
C HIS A 638 14.30 -0.85 39.85
N LEU A 639 15.29 -0.84 38.97
CA LEU A 639 16.45 0.04 39.12
C LEU A 639 16.00 1.50 39.04
N ASN A 640 16.70 2.35 39.80
CA ASN A 640 16.52 3.79 39.79
C ASN A 640 17.86 4.48 39.53
N ASP A 641 18.41 4.27 38.35
CA ASP A 641 19.74 4.72 37.91
C ASP A 641 19.69 6.05 37.12
N GLY A 642 18.67 6.87 37.37
CA GLY A 642 18.52 8.19 36.77
C GLY A 642 18.04 8.15 35.32
N LYS A 643 18.89 8.57 34.36
CA LYS A 643 18.47 8.79 32.97
C LYS A 643 18.28 7.50 32.15
N ASN A 644 18.89 6.39 32.56
CA ASN A 644 18.78 5.11 31.86
C ASN A 644 17.71 4.20 32.46
N ARG A 645 16.96 4.66 33.47
CA ARG A 645 15.99 3.89 34.24
C ARG A 645 15.07 3.05 33.37
N VAL A 646 14.45 3.70 32.40
CA VAL A 646 13.49 3.06 31.48
C VAL A 646 14.16 1.99 30.62
N ASN A 647 15.41 2.22 30.19
CA ASN A 647 16.16 1.28 29.36
C ASN A 647 16.64 0.08 30.17
N ASP A 648 17.21 0.30 31.34
CA ASP A 648 17.74 -0.76 32.19
C ASP A 648 16.63 -1.64 32.78
N ASN A 649 15.44 -1.11 32.98
CA ASN A 649 14.25 -1.89 33.33
C ASN A 649 13.51 -2.47 32.12
N SER A 650 14.17 -2.59 30.97
CA SER A 650 13.60 -3.33 29.84
C SER A 650 13.26 -4.77 30.26
N PHE A 651 12.15 -5.31 29.74
CA PHE A 651 11.97 -6.76 29.76
C PHE A 651 13.05 -7.43 28.93
N ALA A 652 13.64 -8.47 29.51
CA ALA A 652 14.61 -9.31 28.86
C ALA A 652 14.23 -10.77 29.08
N PHE A 653 14.35 -11.59 28.04
CA PHE A 653 13.98 -13.00 28.12
C PHE A 653 14.78 -13.85 27.14
N VAL A 654 14.92 -15.13 27.48
CA VAL A 654 15.48 -16.16 26.61
C VAL A 654 14.34 -16.94 25.98
N LEU A 655 14.24 -16.84 24.65
CA LEU A 655 13.40 -17.69 23.81
C LEU A 655 14.14 -19.00 23.58
N ARG A 656 13.56 -20.14 23.96
CA ARG A 656 14.12 -21.48 23.70
C ARG A 656 13.15 -22.33 22.89
N TYR A 657 13.71 -23.10 21.96
CA TYR A 657 12.98 -24.11 21.18
C TYR A 657 13.95 -25.23 20.81
N ARG A 658 13.79 -26.40 21.45
CA ARG A 658 14.71 -27.54 21.31
C ARG A 658 16.17 -27.09 21.55
N GLY A 659 17.08 -27.27 20.59
CA GLY A 659 18.48 -26.84 20.68
C GLY A 659 18.72 -25.37 20.37
N PHE A 660 17.70 -24.61 19.96
CA PHE A 660 17.81 -23.19 19.63
C PHE A 660 17.54 -22.31 20.86
N SER A 661 18.33 -21.26 21.01
CA SER A 661 18.10 -20.20 22.02
C SER A 661 18.41 -18.82 21.48
N MET A 662 17.56 -17.84 21.84
CA MET A 662 17.73 -16.44 21.48
C MET A 662 17.48 -15.54 22.69
N LEU A 663 18.41 -14.62 22.97
CA LEU A 663 18.29 -13.64 24.05
C LEU A 663 17.77 -12.31 23.50
N PHE A 664 16.69 -11.81 24.11
CA PHE A 664 16.14 -10.48 23.92
C PHE A 664 16.52 -9.61 25.13
N THR A 665 17.19 -8.48 24.89
CA THR A 665 17.70 -7.62 25.98
C THR A 665 17.00 -6.27 26.08
N GLY A 666 16.04 -5.96 25.19
CA GLY A 666 15.53 -4.60 25.03
C GLY A 666 16.68 -3.60 24.86
N ASP A 667 16.64 -2.50 25.62
CA ASP A 667 17.67 -1.46 25.62
C ASP A 667 18.55 -1.45 26.86
N ALA A 668 18.57 -2.58 27.57
CA ALA A 668 19.42 -2.80 28.74
C ALA A 668 20.88 -2.37 28.47
N THR A 669 21.43 -1.59 29.38
CA THR A 669 22.82 -1.14 29.36
C THR A 669 23.72 -2.12 30.11
N ALA A 670 25.03 -1.85 30.08
CA ALA A 670 26.02 -2.62 30.83
C ALA A 670 25.72 -2.73 32.34
N THR A 671 24.91 -1.84 32.91
CA THR A 671 24.48 -1.93 34.32
C THR A 671 23.59 -3.15 34.55
N MET A 672 22.53 -3.33 33.77
CA MET A 672 21.66 -4.48 33.89
C MET A 672 22.37 -5.78 33.48
N GLU A 673 23.23 -5.73 32.46
CA GLU A 673 24.06 -6.87 32.07
C GLU A 673 24.90 -7.42 33.23
N ARG A 674 25.50 -6.54 34.04
CA ARG A 674 26.27 -6.95 35.23
C ARG A 674 25.40 -7.62 36.29
N LEU A 675 24.14 -7.25 36.41
CA LEU A 675 23.21 -7.90 37.34
C LEU A 675 22.87 -9.30 36.85
N TRP A 676 22.49 -9.48 35.58
CA TRP A 676 22.23 -10.81 35.03
C TRP A 676 23.43 -11.77 35.17
N MET A 677 24.65 -11.26 34.99
CA MET A 677 25.87 -12.04 35.20
C MET A 677 26.10 -12.44 36.67
N ARG A 678 25.69 -11.61 37.63
CA ARG A 678 25.83 -11.89 39.07
C ARG A 678 24.79 -12.88 39.59
N GLU A 679 23.59 -12.85 39.03
CA GLU A 679 22.50 -13.78 39.38
C GLU A 679 22.74 -15.22 38.88
N GLY A 680 23.86 -15.49 38.19
CA GLY A 680 24.24 -16.84 37.77
C GLY A 680 23.35 -17.44 36.67
N ILE A 681 22.64 -16.60 35.92
CA ILE A 681 21.76 -17.03 34.84
C ILE A 681 22.61 -17.59 33.69
N ASP A 682 22.21 -18.74 33.12
CA ASP A 682 22.82 -19.24 31.87
C ASP A 682 22.42 -18.32 30.70
N LEU A 683 23.36 -17.46 30.32
CA LEU A 683 23.20 -16.49 29.25
C LEU A 683 23.71 -17.01 27.90
N HIS A 684 24.22 -18.24 27.83
CA HIS A 684 24.72 -18.80 26.57
C HIS A 684 23.57 -19.01 25.59
N VAL A 685 23.62 -18.27 24.46
CA VAL A 685 22.57 -18.33 23.44
C VAL A 685 23.11 -18.46 22.04
N THR A 686 22.28 -19.00 21.15
CA THR A 686 22.64 -19.11 19.74
C THR A 686 22.57 -17.75 19.05
N VAL A 687 21.57 -16.94 19.40
CA VAL A 687 21.31 -15.63 18.80
C VAL A 687 21.15 -14.57 19.89
N LEU A 688 21.82 -13.43 19.73
CA LEU A 688 21.63 -12.25 20.57
C LEU A 688 20.92 -11.16 19.78
N LYS A 689 19.77 -10.69 20.26
CA LYS A 689 19.27 -9.37 19.91
C LYS A 689 20.11 -8.34 20.68
N VAL A 690 20.88 -7.55 19.96
CA VAL A 690 21.88 -6.62 20.54
C VAL A 690 21.16 -5.45 21.19
N GLY A 691 21.50 -5.18 22.46
CA GLY A 691 20.83 -4.14 23.24
C GLY A 691 21.02 -2.73 22.67
N HIS A 692 19.99 -1.90 22.84
CA HIS A 692 20.06 -0.44 22.63
C HIS A 692 20.55 -0.05 21.24
N HIS A 693 20.04 -0.75 20.23
CA HIS A 693 20.39 -0.58 18.81
C HIS A 693 21.91 -0.65 18.51
N GLY A 694 22.68 -1.28 19.39
CA GLY A 694 24.14 -1.33 19.32
C GLY A 694 24.84 -0.08 19.86
N SER A 695 24.25 0.60 20.85
CA SER A 695 24.87 1.69 21.60
C SER A 695 26.22 1.28 22.20
N ARG A 696 27.16 2.22 22.34
CA ARG A 696 28.45 1.99 23.00
C ARG A 696 28.32 1.57 24.46
N PHE A 697 27.19 1.90 25.10
CA PHE A 697 26.89 1.65 26.52
C PHE A 697 26.21 0.30 26.80
N ALA A 698 25.95 -0.51 25.77
CA ALA A 698 25.37 -1.83 25.86
C ALA A 698 26.28 -2.88 25.20
N SER A 699 25.95 -4.15 25.40
CA SER A 699 26.72 -5.32 24.94
C SER A 699 28.19 -5.23 25.36
N SER A 700 28.43 -5.14 26.66
CA SER A 700 29.79 -5.07 27.23
C SER A 700 30.62 -6.32 26.92
N SER A 701 31.95 -6.20 26.94
CA SER A 701 32.83 -7.33 26.59
C SER A 701 32.66 -8.53 27.53
N SER A 702 32.46 -8.29 28.83
CA SER A 702 32.20 -9.34 29.82
C SER A 702 30.88 -10.04 29.58
N PHE A 703 29.82 -9.29 29.26
CA PHE A 703 28.53 -9.85 28.90
C PHE A 703 28.62 -10.71 27.64
N LEU A 704 29.23 -10.20 26.56
CA LEU A 704 29.38 -10.96 25.32
C LEU A 704 30.25 -12.21 25.48
N ALA A 705 31.24 -12.19 26.38
CA ALA A 705 32.05 -13.36 26.70
C ALA A 705 31.28 -14.48 27.41
N MET A 706 30.22 -14.14 28.14
CA MET A 706 29.27 -15.08 28.75
C MET A 706 28.23 -15.57 27.74
N VAL A 707 27.65 -14.64 26.96
CA VAL A 707 26.57 -14.94 26.00
C VAL A 707 27.05 -15.78 24.82
N ARG A 708 28.28 -15.52 24.32
CA ARG A 708 28.93 -16.18 23.17
C ARG A 708 27.99 -16.44 21.98
N PRO A 709 27.31 -15.40 21.45
CA PRO A 709 26.33 -15.61 20.40
C PRO A 709 26.99 -15.98 19.07
N GLN A 710 26.42 -16.94 18.35
CA GLN A 710 26.83 -17.23 16.97
C GLN A 710 26.36 -16.13 16.01
N VAL A 711 25.21 -15.52 16.33
CA VAL A 711 24.56 -14.49 15.52
C VAL A 711 24.18 -13.30 16.40
N ALA A 712 24.51 -12.10 15.95
CA ALA A 712 24.13 -10.85 16.60
C ALA A 712 23.22 -10.05 15.66
N LEU A 713 21.98 -9.82 16.09
CA LEU A 713 20.97 -9.08 15.34
C LEU A 713 20.83 -7.68 15.92
N ILE A 714 20.92 -6.66 15.06
CA ILE A 714 20.80 -5.25 15.46
C ILE A 714 19.66 -4.58 14.68
N SER A 715 18.61 -4.19 15.39
CA SER A 715 17.54 -3.32 14.88
C SER A 715 17.99 -1.87 14.97
N VAL A 716 18.15 -1.21 13.84
CA VAL A 716 18.65 0.17 13.74
C VAL A 716 18.25 0.81 12.40
N GLY A 717 18.04 2.13 12.39
CA GLY A 717 17.66 2.88 11.18
C GLY A 717 18.83 3.38 10.34
N ARG A 718 18.64 3.50 9.01
CA ARG A 718 19.62 4.14 8.11
C ARG A 718 19.80 5.61 8.45
N GLY A 719 21.05 6.06 8.49
CA GLY A 719 21.38 7.47 8.70
C GLY A 719 20.85 8.02 10.03
N ASN A 720 20.69 7.15 11.04
CA ASN A 720 20.21 7.56 12.35
C ASN A 720 21.18 8.59 12.96
N ARG A 721 20.61 9.54 13.70
CA ARG A 721 21.36 10.67 14.29
C ARG A 721 22.14 10.28 15.55
N TYR A 722 21.98 9.06 16.03
CA TYR A 722 22.59 8.57 17.25
C TYR A 722 23.99 7.99 17.02
N GLY A 723 24.39 7.79 15.75
CA GLY A 723 25.65 7.13 15.42
C GLY A 723 25.66 5.64 15.78
N GLN A 724 24.48 5.02 15.86
CA GLN A 724 24.33 3.60 16.17
C GLN A 724 24.31 2.76 14.88
N PRO A 725 24.75 1.50 14.91
CA PRO A 725 25.51 0.85 15.97
C PRO A 725 26.89 1.50 16.12
N ALA A 726 27.35 1.66 17.36
CA ALA A 726 28.64 2.27 17.65
C ALA A 726 29.80 1.39 17.15
N PRO A 727 30.88 1.96 16.60
CA PRO A 727 32.05 1.18 16.15
C PRO A 727 32.63 0.26 17.22
N GLU A 728 32.64 0.71 18.49
CA GLU A 728 33.14 -0.05 19.63
C GLU A 728 32.28 -1.29 19.90
N THR A 729 30.96 -1.18 19.78
CA THR A 729 30.04 -2.31 19.96
C THR A 729 30.21 -3.33 18.84
N LEU A 730 30.38 -2.88 17.60
CA LEU A 730 30.67 -3.77 16.47
C LEU A 730 32.00 -4.51 16.66
N ALA A 731 33.03 -3.82 17.14
CA ALA A 731 34.33 -4.42 17.45
C ALA A 731 34.21 -5.51 18.52
N ARG A 732 33.46 -5.26 19.61
CA ARG A 732 33.21 -6.26 20.66
C ARG A 732 32.47 -7.49 20.14
N LEU A 733 31.46 -7.31 19.30
CA LEU A 733 30.71 -8.41 18.67
C LEU A 733 31.60 -9.25 17.73
N HIS A 734 32.46 -8.61 16.95
CA HIS A 734 33.43 -9.31 16.11
C HIS A 734 34.46 -10.08 16.94
N ALA A 735 34.92 -9.52 18.06
CA ALA A 735 35.91 -10.17 18.93
C ALA A 735 35.43 -11.49 19.55
N VAL A 736 34.12 -11.65 19.76
CA VAL A 736 33.52 -12.91 20.22
C VAL A 736 33.10 -13.85 19.08
N GLY A 737 33.43 -13.50 17.83
CA GLY A 737 33.15 -14.32 16.64
C GLY A 737 31.71 -14.27 16.14
N ALA A 738 30.89 -13.32 16.60
CA ALA A 738 29.48 -13.24 16.23
C ALA A 738 29.30 -12.75 14.78
N ARG A 739 28.40 -13.40 14.04
CA ARG A 739 27.95 -12.92 12.71
C ARG A 739 26.91 -11.83 12.89
N ILE A 740 27.24 -10.61 12.45
CA ILE A 740 26.41 -9.42 12.65
C ILE A 740 25.44 -9.23 11.48
N PHE A 741 24.15 -9.04 11.79
CA PHE A 741 23.10 -8.65 10.85
C PHE A 741 22.43 -7.36 11.34
N ARG A 742 22.18 -6.41 10.42
CA ARG A 742 21.65 -5.08 10.78
C ARG A 742 20.53 -4.64 9.84
N THR A 743 19.40 -4.20 10.39
CA THR A 743 18.25 -3.77 9.57
C THR A 743 18.58 -2.59 8.66
N ASP A 744 19.38 -1.62 9.12
CA ASP A 744 19.79 -0.48 8.30
C ASP A 744 20.52 -0.89 7.00
N ARG A 745 21.25 -2.01 7.01
CA ARG A 745 22.01 -2.51 5.86
C ARG A 745 21.26 -3.59 5.10
N ASP A 746 20.79 -4.59 5.83
CA ASP A 746 20.28 -5.85 5.31
C ASP A 746 18.76 -5.81 5.04
N GLY A 747 18.05 -4.76 5.48
CA GLY A 747 16.59 -4.67 5.45
C GLY A 747 15.96 -5.60 6.49
N GLU A 748 14.81 -6.19 6.17
CA GLU A 748 14.26 -7.30 6.95
C GLU A 748 15.28 -8.43 7.10
N ILE A 749 15.44 -8.91 8.33
CA ILE A 749 16.22 -10.11 8.65
C ILE A 749 15.23 -11.17 9.14
N ALA A 750 15.16 -12.28 8.41
CA ALA A 750 14.31 -13.43 8.73
C ALA A 750 15.17 -14.59 9.19
N LEU A 751 14.90 -15.08 10.39
CA LEU A 751 15.46 -16.29 10.97
C LEU A 751 14.35 -17.34 11.03
N SER A 752 14.63 -18.55 10.54
CA SER A 752 13.79 -19.72 10.77
C SER A 752 14.63 -20.88 11.32
N THR A 753 14.03 -21.75 12.14
CA THR A 753 14.73 -22.88 12.74
C THR A 753 13.78 -24.05 13.03
N ASP A 754 14.27 -25.28 12.83
CA ASP A 754 13.61 -26.53 13.23
C ASP A 754 14.06 -27.01 14.63
N GLY A 755 14.89 -26.19 15.29
CA GLY A 755 15.52 -26.48 16.58
C GLY A 755 16.89 -27.14 16.49
N ARG A 756 17.38 -27.45 15.28
CA ARG A 756 18.71 -28.00 14.99
C ARG A 756 19.51 -27.15 14.01
N ARG A 757 18.86 -26.65 12.97
CA ARG A 757 19.46 -25.81 11.91
C ARG A 757 18.80 -24.44 11.91
N ILE A 758 19.61 -23.43 11.64
CA ILE A 758 19.15 -22.04 11.51
C ILE A 758 19.29 -21.63 10.05
N TRP A 759 18.20 -21.16 9.46
CA TRP A 759 18.19 -20.52 8.15
C TRP A 759 18.01 -19.03 8.33
N LEU A 760 19.01 -18.27 7.88
CA LEU A 760 18.99 -16.81 7.89
C LEU A 760 18.82 -16.28 6.47
N ARG A 761 17.86 -15.38 6.30
CA ARG A 761 17.62 -14.65 5.06
C ARG A 761 17.60 -13.16 5.36
N ARG A 762 18.20 -12.39 4.46
CA ARG A 762 18.16 -10.92 4.47
C ARG A 762 17.52 -10.41 3.20
N ARG A 763 16.90 -9.22 3.25
CA ARG A 763 16.28 -8.60 2.08
C ARG A 763 17.33 -8.21 1.05
N PHE A 764 18.37 -7.52 1.48
CA PHE A 764 19.46 -7.10 0.60
C PHE A 764 20.65 -8.06 0.74
N GLN A 765 20.85 -8.94 -0.24
CA GLN A 765 22.12 -9.66 -0.37
C GLN A 765 23.16 -8.71 -0.95
N ARG A 766 24.36 -8.66 -0.35
CA ARG A 766 25.52 -8.15 -1.07
C ARG A 766 25.75 -9.07 -2.26
N VAL A 767 25.78 -8.53 -3.47
CA VAL A 767 26.53 -9.16 -4.56
C VAL A 767 27.98 -9.24 -4.04
N PRO A 768 28.61 -10.43 -4.08
CA PRO A 768 29.86 -10.73 -3.39
C PRO A 768 30.96 -9.68 -3.56
#